data_AF-A0A518DD48-F1
#
_entry.id   AF-A0A518DD48-F1
#
_cell.length_a   1.000
_cell.length_b   1.000
_cell.length_c   1.000
_cell.angle_alpha   90.00
_cell.angle_beta   90.00
_cell.angle_gamma   90.00
#
_symmetry.space_group_name_H-M   'P 1'
#
loop_
_entity.id
_entity.type
_entity.pdbx_description
1 polymer ?
#
loop_
_entity_poly.entity_id
_entity_poly.type
_entity_poly.pdbx_seq_one_letter_code
_entity_poly.pdbx_strand_id
1 'polypeptide(L)'
;MDRNRSRKPRSCRVESLEARQVMSADPLVDLLAGAVNHPGGLDLPALAQPATLDAPPIVLPAELDPPPLPGLAIAAADPGGAALPSQAALAQQSLASAHLLTGLDQVRANYGFDGGGQTVAVIDTGVAWDHFALGGGFGSGYRVVGGWDFAENDANPYDDGPAGFHGTHVSGVIGADGGASSGVAPGVDLVALRVFSDTGAGYTNWVESALQWVHENRNAFENPITAVNLSLGNSWNADTVPNWAALEDEFAQLEADGIFIAVAAGNDFTSYNAPGLSYPAVSPYVVPVMSVDDSGALSYFSQRHTRALAAPGRFISSTAPDYAGDSNGVVDDYKTASGTNMAAPYVAGASVLVREAMEFVGTTGVTQDMIYDHLMATADTLFDSATQQSYKRLNLARAIDALMPADDYGSSVATAYNLGTLGGSLQSQSHLAMDGLIGKLDDADYFTFTAAETGRVTFNATGGTHDFAASWAGFGATGWTSVNAGAGCAMTVVAGQTYTVALSSSGGLGYYGLDVEFENAVNFIDWGAVGVQQTKANLTINGEQWYRITASRNGYLTVDAVAGGQNISLDLYNASMKLVRQGGATDRADVLTTAGTQYYVRVTGTASGVALRLTNAVAISGDTVHVVGTEGNDAIAFSTGTGGFYHGLSVNGLVFAFDTSVYKNLAVSGAGGTDSFVLHGTAQKETVLLGVNSISLTGPGYVLVGSSFENIVVVGMGGDDAAYMYGSAGADTYRTYGDRVVMSGAGYNNRAEGFANTYGFANSLIDVAYMYGSAGADTYRTYADRVIMSGPGYANRAYSFVATHGFADSTSDTALMYDSAGSDFYRAYSDRAIMSGTLYNNRATGFARVTGYASTGYDQAYLHDSAGNDLGTVRSWGGAIDHASGGHIEARGFDLMLLYGLEGGTNTLDLEAVDYVFAQIGLWG
;
A
#
# COMPACT_ATOMS: atom_id res chain seq x y z
N MET A 1 -1.66 -21.18 -50.84
CA MET A 1 -1.61 -21.02 -52.30
C MET A 1 -2.64 -19.94 -52.61
N ASP A 2 -2.35 -18.82 -53.28
CA ASP A 2 -1.29 -18.61 -54.28
C ASP A 2 -0.38 -17.39 -54.04
N ARG A 3 0.74 -17.34 -54.78
CA ARG A 3 1.71 -16.22 -54.76
C ARG A 3 1.54 -15.36 -56.02
N ASN A 4 1.51 -14.04 -55.87
CA ASN A 4 2.14 -13.12 -56.83
C ASN A 4 2.19 -11.66 -56.29
N ARG A 5 3.41 -11.15 -56.08
CA ARG A 5 3.69 -9.70 -56.04
C ARG A 5 4.79 -9.41 -57.07
N SER A 6 4.50 -8.56 -58.05
CA SER A 6 5.45 -8.21 -59.11
C SER A 6 6.56 -7.30 -58.57
N ARG A 7 7.82 -7.64 -58.81
CA ARG A 7 8.93 -6.69 -58.64
C ARG A 7 8.91 -5.66 -59.77
N LYS A 8 8.79 -4.37 -59.45
CA LYS A 8 9.20 -3.29 -60.36
C LYS A 8 10.74 -3.30 -60.48
N PRO A 9 11.32 -3.01 -61.65
CA PRO A 9 12.77 -2.92 -61.80
C PRO A 9 13.31 -1.67 -61.09
N ARG A 10 14.42 -1.82 -60.35
CA ARG A 10 15.21 -0.67 -59.86
C ARG A 10 15.88 0.00 -61.06
N SER A 11 15.67 1.31 -61.22
CA SER A 11 16.42 2.11 -62.18
C SER A 11 17.86 2.26 -61.68
N CYS A 12 18.84 1.88 -62.49
CA CYS A 12 20.24 2.14 -62.18
C CYS A 12 20.53 3.60 -62.53
N ARG A 13 20.52 4.49 -61.52
CA ARG A 13 21.02 5.86 -61.67
C ARG A 13 22.54 5.75 -61.87
N VAL A 14 23.07 6.31 -62.95
CA VAL A 14 24.51 6.42 -63.18
C VAL A 14 25.00 7.62 -62.38
N GLU A 15 25.90 7.41 -61.43
CA GLU A 15 26.53 8.49 -60.66
C GLU A 15 27.29 9.43 -61.61
N SER A 16 27.01 10.73 -61.53
CA SER A 16 27.82 11.74 -62.23
C SER A 16 29.10 12.02 -61.44
N LEU A 17 30.07 12.68 -62.07
CA LEU A 17 31.30 13.11 -61.39
C LEU A 17 31.05 14.14 -60.26
N GLU A 18 29.86 14.75 -60.22
CA GLU A 18 29.46 15.70 -59.17
C GLU A 18 29.16 14.99 -57.84
N ALA A 19 28.75 13.71 -57.86
CA ALA A 19 28.47 12.92 -56.65
C ALA A 19 29.73 12.59 -55.80
N ARG A 20 30.92 13.06 -56.20
CA ARG A 20 32.20 12.82 -55.54
C ARG A 20 32.72 13.99 -54.72
N GLN A 21 31.87 14.98 -54.41
CA GLN A 21 32.25 16.01 -53.46
C GLN A 21 32.32 15.44 -52.05
N VAL A 22 33.47 15.65 -51.42
CA VAL A 22 33.78 15.17 -50.08
C VAL A 22 33.33 16.22 -49.06
N MET A 23 32.50 15.80 -48.12
CA MET A 23 32.16 16.58 -46.93
C MET A 23 33.20 16.33 -45.84
N SER A 24 33.36 17.29 -44.94
CA SER A 24 34.24 17.21 -43.77
C SER A 24 33.49 17.61 -42.51
N ALA A 25 33.78 16.91 -41.41
CA ALA A 25 33.35 17.23 -40.05
C ALA A 25 34.47 17.87 -39.20
N ASP A 26 35.66 18.11 -39.78
CA ASP A 26 36.95 18.36 -39.09
C ASP A 26 36.88 19.36 -37.90
N PRO A 27 36.95 18.86 -36.65
CA PRO A 27 37.00 19.69 -35.45
C PRO A 27 38.45 20.05 -35.08
N LEU A 28 38.67 21.28 -34.63
CA LEU A 28 39.97 21.70 -34.09
C LEU A 28 40.14 21.12 -32.67
N VAL A 29 40.82 19.97 -32.59
CA VAL A 29 41.20 19.30 -31.33
C VAL A 29 42.47 19.95 -30.76
N ASP A 30 42.43 20.42 -29.51
CA ASP A 30 43.57 21.09 -28.86
C ASP A 30 44.47 20.08 -28.15
N LEU A 31 45.72 19.94 -28.63
CA LEU A 31 46.70 18.99 -28.08
C LEU A 31 47.67 19.70 -27.13
N LEU A 32 47.19 20.07 -25.94
CA LEU A 32 48.02 20.58 -24.84
C LEU A 32 48.78 19.46 -24.08
N ALA A 33 49.46 18.60 -24.83
CA ALA A 33 50.50 17.70 -24.33
C ALA A 33 51.66 17.67 -25.34
N GLY A 34 52.84 18.15 -24.91
CA GLY A 34 53.93 18.51 -25.82
C GLY A 34 54.53 17.33 -26.61
N ALA A 35 54.38 17.36 -27.93
CA ALA A 35 55.07 16.45 -28.83
C ALA A 35 56.50 16.93 -29.15
N VAL A 36 57.51 16.13 -28.81
CA VAL A 36 58.82 16.15 -29.46
C VAL A 36 58.99 14.83 -30.20
N ASN A 37 59.01 14.90 -31.53
CA ASN A 37 59.24 13.76 -32.41
C ASN A 37 60.63 13.14 -32.18
N HIS A 38 60.74 11.80 -32.22
CA HIS A 38 61.60 11.11 -33.19
C HIS A 38 61.34 9.58 -33.24
N PRO A 39 61.66 8.89 -34.36
CA PRO A 39 61.20 7.53 -34.66
C PRO A 39 62.25 6.43 -34.43
N GLY A 40 61.78 5.18 -34.38
CA GLY A 40 62.61 3.96 -34.52
C GLY A 40 62.32 2.90 -33.45
N GLY A 41 61.89 1.71 -33.87
CA GLY A 41 61.63 0.59 -32.94
C GLY A 41 62.84 -0.32 -32.72
N LEU A 42 62.68 -1.32 -31.85
CA LEU A 42 63.33 -2.65 -31.89
C LEU A 42 62.75 -3.57 -30.78
N ASP A 43 63.18 -4.83 -30.80
CA ASP A 43 62.48 -6.01 -30.25
C ASP A 43 62.57 -6.28 -28.71
N LEU A 44 61.72 -7.23 -28.30
CA LEU A 44 61.55 -8.01 -27.04
C LEU A 44 62.86 -8.40 -26.27
N PRO A 45 62.84 -8.82 -24.96
CA PRO A 45 61.90 -9.84 -24.41
C PRO A 45 61.51 -9.82 -22.90
N ALA A 46 60.70 -10.82 -22.54
CA ALA A 46 59.96 -11.02 -21.27
C ALA A 46 60.74 -11.68 -20.10
N LEU A 47 60.15 -11.68 -18.89
CA LEU A 47 60.54 -12.54 -17.77
C LEU A 47 59.37 -12.90 -16.80
N ALA A 48 59.07 -14.21 -16.76
CA ALA A 48 58.50 -15.07 -15.69
C ALA A 48 57.54 -14.56 -14.57
N GLN A 49 56.42 -15.28 -14.37
CA GLN A 49 55.68 -15.40 -13.11
C GLN A 49 56.27 -16.44 -12.15
N PRO A 50 55.82 -16.48 -10.88
CA PRO A 50 55.32 -17.76 -10.33
C PRO A 50 54.11 -17.70 -9.35
N ALA A 51 53.16 -18.62 -9.57
CA ALA A 51 52.45 -19.50 -8.60
C ALA A 51 51.68 -18.96 -7.36
N THR A 52 50.34 -18.93 -7.50
CA THR A 52 49.26 -19.51 -6.65
C THR A 52 49.52 -20.05 -5.22
N LEU A 53 48.58 -19.80 -4.30
CA LEU A 53 48.19 -20.69 -3.17
C LEU A 53 46.73 -20.41 -2.71
N ASP A 54 45.95 -21.46 -2.40
CA ASP A 54 44.50 -21.45 -2.09
C ASP A 54 44.14 -21.25 -0.60
N ALA A 55 42.92 -20.74 -0.32
CA ALA A 55 42.19 -20.94 0.95
C ALA A 55 40.66 -20.67 0.87
N PRO A 56 39.79 -21.60 1.33
CA PRO A 56 38.33 -21.41 1.56
C PRO A 56 37.91 -21.72 3.04
N PRO A 57 36.60 -21.68 3.46
CA PRO A 57 35.46 -20.82 3.13
C PRO A 57 34.71 -20.22 4.38
N ILE A 58 33.50 -19.69 4.15
CA ILE A 58 32.59 -18.83 4.98
C ILE A 58 31.88 -19.51 6.19
N VAL A 59 31.54 -18.71 7.23
CA VAL A 59 30.39 -18.91 8.16
C VAL A 59 29.74 -17.55 8.55
N LEU A 60 28.40 -17.50 8.70
CA LEU A 60 27.56 -16.39 9.24
C LEU A 60 26.75 -16.93 10.46
N PRO A 61 26.26 -16.10 11.43
CA PRO A 61 24.91 -15.47 11.29
C PRO A 61 24.56 -14.18 12.13
N ALA A 62 23.43 -13.58 11.75
CA ALA A 62 22.38 -12.89 12.56
C ALA A 62 22.47 -11.40 13.05
N GLU A 63 21.54 -10.63 12.48
CA GLU A 63 20.83 -9.36 12.82
C GLU A 63 20.78 -8.77 14.24
N LEU A 64 20.67 -7.42 14.33
CA LEU A 64 19.52 -6.65 14.89
C LEU A 64 19.76 -5.11 14.83
N ASP A 65 18.69 -4.30 14.67
CA ASP A 65 18.70 -2.81 14.50
C ASP A 65 17.29 -2.22 14.83
N PRO A 66 17.02 -0.89 14.99
CA PRO A 66 17.76 0.28 15.56
C PRO A 66 17.07 0.76 16.89
N PRO A 67 16.49 1.99 17.09
CA PRO A 67 16.91 3.42 17.04
C PRO A 67 16.77 4.10 18.46
N PRO A 68 16.37 5.40 18.69
CA PRO A 68 16.63 6.72 18.06
C PRO A 68 17.23 7.84 18.98
N LEU A 69 17.90 8.86 18.37
CA LEU A 69 17.99 10.35 18.62
C LEU A 69 17.92 10.99 20.06
N PRO A 70 18.33 12.28 20.33
CA PRO A 70 18.63 13.43 19.43
C PRO A 70 19.82 14.38 19.82
N GLY A 71 20.08 15.46 19.05
CA GLY A 71 20.39 16.79 19.65
C GLY A 71 21.59 17.65 19.18
N LEU A 72 21.27 18.78 18.51
CA LEU A 72 21.84 20.14 18.64
C LEU A 72 23.31 20.52 18.30
N ALA A 73 23.39 21.64 17.58
CA ALA A 73 24.56 22.34 17.03
C ALA A 73 25.49 23.05 18.05
N ILE A 74 26.67 23.50 17.58
CA ILE A 74 27.16 24.89 17.63
C ILE A 74 28.46 25.03 16.80
N ALA A 75 28.67 26.19 16.17
CA ALA A 75 29.87 26.52 15.41
C ALA A 75 31.02 27.02 16.31
N ALA A 76 32.26 26.73 15.93
CA ALA A 76 33.45 27.41 16.43
C ALA A 76 34.45 27.63 15.27
N ALA A 77 34.90 28.86 15.09
CA ALA A 77 35.96 29.21 14.16
C ALA A 77 37.29 29.34 14.92
N ASP A 78 38.40 28.94 14.28
CA ASP A 78 39.75 29.39 14.63
C ASP A 78 40.57 29.54 13.33
N PRO A 79 41.46 30.54 13.20
CA PRO A 79 42.03 30.92 11.91
C PRO A 79 43.49 30.45 11.71
N GLY A 80 43.94 30.46 10.46
CA GLY A 80 45.38 30.53 10.14
C GLY A 80 46.00 29.22 9.66
N GLY A 81 45.85 28.94 8.37
CA GLY A 81 46.57 27.89 7.67
C GLY A 81 46.46 28.11 6.17
N ALA A 82 47.41 28.84 5.59
CA ALA A 82 47.45 29.08 4.14
C ALA A 82 47.88 27.80 3.40
N ALA A 83 46.94 26.88 3.22
CA ALA A 83 47.04 25.84 2.22
C ALA A 83 46.69 26.45 0.85
N LEU A 84 47.57 26.25 -0.13
CA LEU A 84 47.24 26.49 -1.53
C LEU A 84 46.02 25.62 -1.88
N PRO A 85 44.97 26.15 -2.54
CA PRO A 85 43.85 25.32 -2.95
C PRO A 85 44.36 24.20 -3.85
N SER A 86 43.92 22.97 -3.57
CA SER A 86 44.23 21.79 -4.38
C SER A 86 43.72 21.98 -5.82
N GLN A 87 44.35 21.28 -6.76
CA GLN A 87 43.96 21.25 -8.18
C GLN A 87 42.67 20.41 -8.39
N ALA A 88 41.62 20.72 -7.63
CA ALA A 88 40.29 20.11 -7.71
C ALA A 88 39.18 21.15 -7.92
N ALA A 89 39.54 22.40 -8.26
CA ALA A 89 38.62 23.51 -8.52
C ALA A 89 38.89 24.22 -9.87
N LEU A 90 39.60 23.55 -10.79
CA LEU A 90 40.01 24.09 -12.10
C LEU A 90 39.81 23.07 -13.23
N ALA A 91 38.57 22.64 -13.47
CA ALA A 91 38.20 21.84 -14.66
C ALA A 91 36.68 21.85 -14.99
N GLN A 92 35.93 22.89 -14.62
CA GLN A 92 34.47 22.95 -14.82
C GLN A 92 34.04 24.24 -15.54
N GLN A 93 34.77 24.63 -16.60
CA GLN A 93 34.76 26.00 -17.12
C GLN A 93 34.53 26.10 -18.64
N SER A 94 34.05 25.08 -19.34
CA SER A 94 33.87 25.16 -20.80
C SER A 94 32.44 25.02 -21.33
N LEU A 95 31.67 24.00 -20.92
CA LEU A 95 30.23 23.96 -21.24
C LEU A 95 29.41 24.84 -20.30
N ALA A 96 29.72 24.85 -19.00
CA ALA A 96 29.06 25.74 -18.03
C ALA A 96 29.24 27.23 -18.38
N SER A 97 30.41 27.63 -18.89
CA SER A 97 30.64 28.99 -19.37
C SER A 97 29.88 29.32 -20.66
N ALA A 98 29.65 28.35 -21.54
CA ALA A 98 28.78 28.49 -22.70
C ALA A 98 27.30 28.74 -22.28
N HIS A 99 26.83 28.02 -21.25
CA HIS A 99 25.51 28.22 -20.68
C HIS A 99 25.35 29.61 -20.06
N LEU A 100 26.29 30.03 -19.20
CA LEU A 100 26.33 31.37 -18.60
C LEU A 100 26.36 32.50 -19.65
N LEU A 101 27.12 32.32 -20.73
CA LEU A 101 27.25 33.30 -21.81
C LEU A 101 25.94 33.49 -22.60
N THR A 102 25.12 32.44 -22.68
CA THR A 102 23.84 32.45 -23.41
C THR A 102 22.63 32.62 -22.49
N GLY A 103 22.80 32.53 -21.17
CA GLY A 103 21.72 32.59 -20.18
C GLY A 103 20.90 31.31 -20.05
N LEU A 104 21.40 30.17 -20.55
CA LEU A 104 20.68 28.88 -20.42
C LEU A 104 20.50 28.46 -18.95
N ASP A 105 21.45 28.83 -18.09
CA ASP A 105 21.36 28.67 -16.64
C ASP A 105 20.12 29.37 -16.06
N GLN A 106 19.81 30.58 -16.55
CA GLN A 106 18.63 31.34 -16.14
C GLN A 106 17.34 30.74 -16.72
N VAL A 107 17.36 30.23 -17.96
CA VAL A 107 16.21 29.54 -18.55
C VAL A 107 15.83 28.30 -17.74
N ARG A 108 16.82 27.47 -17.37
CA ARG A 108 16.59 26.30 -16.52
C ARG A 108 16.10 26.67 -15.13
N ALA A 109 16.72 27.67 -14.50
CA ALA A 109 16.33 28.10 -13.15
C ALA A 109 14.94 28.72 -13.09
N ASN A 110 14.56 29.51 -14.11
CA ASN A 110 13.29 30.23 -14.14
C ASN A 110 12.14 29.37 -14.69
N TYR A 111 12.37 28.54 -15.70
CA TYR A 111 11.28 27.93 -16.49
C TYR A 111 11.33 26.39 -16.55
N GLY A 112 12.50 25.77 -16.31
CA GLY A 112 12.65 24.32 -16.34
C GLY A 112 12.68 23.66 -17.73
N PHE A 113 12.41 24.42 -18.80
CA PHE A 113 12.43 23.93 -20.18
C PHE A 113 13.70 23.14 -20.52
N ASP A 114 13.51 21.95 -21.08
CA ASP A 114 14.56 20.99 -21.39
C ASP A 114 14.51 20.41 -22.82
N GLY A 115 13.50 20.77 -23.62
CA GLY A 115 13.29 20.32 -24.99
C GLY A 115 12.46 19.04 -25.10
N GLY A 116 11.81 18.59 -24.02
CA GLY A 116 10.91 17.45 -24.02
C GLY A 116 9.82 17.52 -25.11
N GLY A 117 9.30 16.35 -25.51
CA GLY A 117 8.28 16.24 -26.55
C GLY A 117 8.80 16.38 -27.99
N GLN A 118 10.13 16.43 -28.20
CA GLN A 118 10.76 16.71 -29.48
C GLN A 118 11.95 15.79 -29.76
N THR A 119 12.28 15.58 -31.04
CA THR A 119 13.44 14.83 -31.49
C THR A 119 14.38 15.69 -32.34
N VAL A 120 15.70 15.58 -32.11
CA VAL A 120 16.73 16.22 -32.93
C VAL A 120 17.53 15.18 -33.71
N ALA A 121 17.57 15.29 -35.04
CA ALA A 121 18.38 14.40 -35.86
C ALA A 121 19.81 14.94 -36.03
N VAL A 122 20.80 14.07 -35.85
CA VAL A 122 22.24 14.37 -35.94
C VAL A 122 22.80 13.68 -37.17
N ILE A 123 23.16 14.46 -38.19
CA ILE A 123 23.74 13.97 -39.45
C ILE A 123 25.26 14.15 -39.38
N ASP A 124 25.97 13.09 -38.98
CA ASP A 124 27.37 13.17 -38.56
C ASP A 124 28.12 11.81 -38.63
N THR A 125 29.20 11.59 -37.87
CA THR A 125 30.02 10.34 -37.87
C THR A 125 29.34 9.12 -37.24
N GLY A 126 28.16 9.31 -36.63
CA GLY A 126 27.47 8.31 -35.81
C GLY A 126 27.26 8.82 -34.39
N VAL A 127 26.64 8.01 -33.53
CA VAL A 127 26.49 8.33 -32.10
C VAL A 127 26.78 7.09 -31.26
N ALA A 128 27.71 7.18 -30.30
CA ALA A 128 27.89 6.19 -29.24
C ALA A 128 26.73 6.30 -28.24
N TRP A 129 25.60 5.74 -28.65
CA TRP A 129 24.30 5.82 -27.97
C TRP A 129 24.27 5.10 -26.62
N ASP A 130 25.25 4.25 -26.34
CA ASP A 130 25.46 3.55 -25.07
C ASP A 130 26.16 4.42 -24.01
N HIS A 131 26.63 5.60 -24.38
CA HIS A 131 27.12 6.60 -23.43
C HIS A 131 26.02 6.95 -22.41
N PHE A 132 26.33 6.93 -21.12
CA PHE A 132 25.30 7.06 -20.06
C PHE A 132 24.48 8.36 -20.20
N ALA A 133 25.14 9.48 -20.48
CA ALA A 133 24.50 10.78 -20.66
C ALA A 133 23.70 10.89 -21.98
N LEU A 134 23.87 9.95 -22.92
CA LEU A 134 23.06 9.83 -24.14
C LEU A 134 21.99 8.74 -23.98
N GLY A 135 21.65 8.36 -22.75
CA GLY A 135 20.57 7.44 -22.40
C GLY A 135 20.93 5.95 -22.40
N GLY A 136 22.18 5.57 -22.71
CA GLY A 136 22.67 4.20 -22.50
C GLY A 136 22.05 3.12 -23.37
N GLY A 137 21.57 3.45 -24.58
CA GLY A 137 20.98 2.48 -25.51
C GLY A 137 20.39 3.10 -26.78
N PHE A 138 19.88 2.24 -27.66
CA PHE A 138 19.38 2.60 -28.99
C PHE A 138 18.02 1.98 -29.29
N GLY A 139 17.14 2.77 -29.92
CA GLY A 139 15.79 2.37 -30.29
C GLY A 139 14.73 2.85 -29.31
N SER A 140 13.49 2.37 -29.51
CA SER A 140 12.32 2.72 -28.70
C SER A 140 12.57 2.54 -27.19
N GLY A 141 12.33 3.59 -26.41
CA GLY A 141 12.54 3.61 -24.95
C GLY A 141 13.94 4.05 -24.52
N TYR A 142 14.82 4.39 -25.46
CA TYR A 142 16.10 5.07 -25.20
C TYR A 142 16.09 6.47 -25.81
N ARG A 143 16.94 7.34 -25.25
CA ARG A 143 17.21 8.71 -25.73
C ARG A 143 17.59 8.76 -27.21
N VAL A 144 18.41 7.82 -27.70
CA VAL A 144 18.68 7.69 -29.14
C VAL A 144 17.63 6.77 -29.76
N VAL A 145 16.47 7.32 -30.11
CA VAL A 145 15.26 6.57 -30.48
C VAL A 145 15.37 5.79 -31.79
N GLY A 146 16.34 6.11 -32.64
CA GLY A 146 16.61 5.39 -33.88
C GLY A 146 17.65 6.07 -34.76
N GLY A 147 17.82 5.57 -35.98
CA GLY A 147 18.83 6.05 -36.90
C GLY A 147 19.18 5.08 -38.03
N TRP A 148 20.19 5.44 -38.82
CA TRP A 148 20.66 4.67 -39.98
C TRP A 148 22.09 5.03 -40.35
N ASP A 149 22.89 4.06 -40.80
CA ASP A 149 24.21 4.29 -41.39
C ASP A 149 24.12 4.31 -42.93
N PHE A 150 24.41 5.46 -43.53
CA PHE A 150 24.44 5.66 -44.99
C PHE A 150 25.81 5.38 -45.60
N ALA A 151 26.90 5.45 -44.82
CA ALA A 151 28.25 5.12 -45.25
C ALA A 151 28.42 3.60 -45.48
N GLU A 152 27.81 2.79 -44.62
CA GLU A 152 27.90 1.32 -44.64
C GLU A 152 26.58 0.64 -45.04
N ASN A 153 25.48 1.41 -45.10
CA ASN A 153 24.15 1.00 -45.55
C ASN A 153 23.54 -0.10 -44.65
N ASP A 154 23.50 0.16 -43.34
CA ASP A 154 22.78 -0.68 -42.38
C ASP A 154 22.11 0.13 -41.23
N ALA A 155 21.56 -0.58 -40.25
CA ALA A 155 20.80 -0.02 -39.15
C ALA A 155 21.64 0.28 -37.88
N ASN A 156 22.97 0.33 -37.98
CA ASN A 156 23.89 0.57 -36.86
C ASN A 156 24.63 1.91 -37.00
N PRO A 157 24.00 3.06 -36.69
CA PRO A 157 24.63 4.38 -36.75
C PRO A 157 25.57 4.67 -35.56
N TYR A 158 26.24 3.64 -35.03
CA TYR A 158 27.18 3.80 -33.92
C TYR A 158 28.42 4.57 -34.38
N ASP A 159 29.07 5.31 -33.48
CA ASP A 159 30.27 6.11 -33.75
C ASP A 159 31.54 5.28 -33.44
N ASP A 160 31.77 4.12 -34.08
CA ASP A 160 32.87 3.17 -33.78
C ASP A 160 34.14 3.36 -34.63
N GLY A 161 34.08 4.26 -35.61
CA GLY A 161 35.20 4.50 -36.53
C GLY A 161 36.44 5.11 -35.85
N PRO A 162 37.67 4.75 -36.25
CA PRO A 162 38.89 5.39 -35.73
C PRO A 162 39.01 6.90 -36.02
N ALA A 163 38.24 7.42 -36.99
CA ALA A 163 38.07 8.86 -37.24
C ALA A 163 36.73 9.43 -36.70
N GLY A 164 35.92 8.59 -36.04
CA GLY A 164 34.72 8.96 -35.29
C GLY A 164 35.03 9.51 -33.91
N PHE A 165 33.98 10.02 -33.26
CA PHE A 165 33.83 10.71 -31.96
C PHE A 165 32.98 11.98 -32.12
N HIS A 166 32.98 12.55 -33.32
CA HIS A 166 32.48 13.89 -33.58
C HIS A 166 30.95 13.96 -33.49
N GLY A 167 30.23 13.00 -34.08
CA GLY A 167 28.78 12.91 -33.95
C GLY A 167 28.33 12.67 -32.51
N THR A 168 29.06 11.85 -31.75
CA THR A 168 28.82 11.70 -30.30
C THR A 168 29.02 13.01 -29.52
N HIS A 169 30.06 13.79 -29.85
CA HIS A 169 30.31 15.10 -29.23
C HIS A 169 29.20 16.10 -29.54
N VAL A 170 28.79 16.15 -30.81
CA VAL A 170 27.68 16.96 -31.32
C VAL A 170 26.36 16.60 -30.61
N SER A 171 26.04 15.30 -30.51
CA SER A 171 24.86 14.80 -29.78
C SER A 171 24.86 15.23 -28.31
N GLY A 172 26.02 15.18 -27.65
CA GLY A 172 26.15 15.61 -26.26
C GLY A 172 25.90 17.11 -26.07
N VAL A 173 26.36 17.96 -27.01
CA VAL A 173 26.07 19.41 -26.96
C VAL A 173 24.57 19.69 -27.13
N ILE A 174 23.86 18.89 -27.94
CA ILE A 174 22.40 19.02 -28.09
C ILE A 174 21.69 18.61 -26.80
N GLY A 175 21.90 17.37 -26.33
CA GLY A 175 20.99 16.77 -25.36
C GLY A 175 21.58 15.66 -24.49
N ALA A 176 22.87 15.74 -24.12
CA ALA A 176 23.37 14.92 -23.01
C ALA A 176 22.65 15.26 -21.70
N ASP A 177 22.35 14.26 -20.88
CA ASP A 177 22.03 14.43 -19.46
C ASP A 177 23.20 13.92 -18.59
N GLY A 178 24.14 14.82 -18.34
CA GLY A 178 25.40 14.57 -17.61
C GLY A 178 25.55 15.45 -16.36
N GLY A 179 24.44 15.97 -15.82
CA GLY A 179 24.45 16.95 -14.73
C GLY A 179 25.18 18.25 -15.10
N ALA A 180 26.41 18.41 -14.60
CA ALA A 180 27.24 19.58 -14.94
C ALA A 180 27.76 19.59 -16.39
N SER A 181 27.65 18.46 -17.09
CA SER A 181 28.01 18.29 -18.50
C SER A 181 26.79 18.11 -19.42
N SER A 182 25.57 18.41 -18.95
CA SER A 182 24.36 18.27 -19.78
C SER A 182 24.38 19.22 -20.98
N GLY A 183 23.95 18.71 -22.14
CA GLY A 183 23.74 19.47 -23.38
C GLY A 183 22.67 20.53 -23.24
N VAL A 184 22.40 21.33 -24.27
CA VAL A 184 21.48 22.48 -24.21
C VAL A 184 20.05 22.07 -23.83
N ALA A 185 19.52 21.03 -24.45
CA ALA A 185 18.16 20.53 -24.30
C ALA A 185 18.20 19.05 -23.86
N PRO A 186 18.39 18.75 -22.56
CA PRO A 186 18.58 17.40 -22.05
C PRO A 186 17.30 16.55 -21.99
N GLY A 187 16.14 17.06 -22.42
CA GLY A 187 14.87 16.35 -22.52
C GLY A 187 14.52 15.83 -23.92
N VAL A 188 15.22 16.30 -24.99
CA VAL A 188 14.95 15.84 -26.36
C VAL A 188 15.27 14.36 -26.56
N ASP A 189 14.59 13.72 -27.50
CA ASP A 189 15.09 12.52 -28.16
C ASP A 189 16.14 12.87 -29.22
N LEU A 190 16.99 11.90 -29.56
CA LEU A 190 18.02 12.01 -30.58
C LEU A 190 17.86 10.94 -31.65
N VAL A 191 18.18 11.30 -32.90
CA VAL A 191 18.26 10.35 -34.02
C VAL A 191 19.65 10.40 -34.63
N ALA A 192 20.30 9.25 -34.77
CA ALA A 192 21.67 9.12 -35.25
C ALA A 192 21.71 8.77 -36.75
N LEU A 193 22.18 9.69 -37.59
CA LEU A 193 22.30 9.46 -39.04
C LEU A 193 23.78 9.53 -39.44
N ARG A 194 24.42 8.37 -39.55
CA ARG A 194 25.85 8.25 -39.86
C ARG A 194 26.07 8.46 -41.37
N VAL A 195 26.84 9.49 -41.71
CA VAL A 195 27.17 9.88 -43.10
C VAL A 195 28.68 9.99 -43.35
N PHE A 196 29.50 9.49 -42.43
CA PHE A 196 30.94 9.31 -42.60
C PHE A 196 31.30 7.85 -42.33
N SER A 197 32.22 7.31 -43.14
CA SER A 197 32.83 6.00 -42.88
C SER A 197 33.86 6.06 -41.74
N ASP A 198 34.28 4.90 -41.22
CA ASP A 198 35.41 4.71 -40.29
C ASP A 198 36.67 5.55 -40.56
N THR A 199 36.94 5.83 -41.85
CA THR A 199 38.14 6.58 -42.29
C THR A 199 37.92 8.08 -42.44
N GLY A 200 36.76 8.60 -41.99
CA GLY A 200 36.40 10.02 -42.03
C GLY A 200 35.96 10.53 -43.42
N ALA A 201 35.84 9.65 -44.42
CA ALA A 201 35.27 10.03 -45.71
C ALA A 201 33.73 10.17 -45.61
N GLY A 202 33.19 11.30 -46.06
CA GLY A 202 31.76 11.54 -46.22
C GLY A 202 31.45 12.10 -47.62
N TYR A 203 30.32 11.72 -48.21
CA TYR A 203 29.92 12.10 -49.57
C TYR A 203 28.55 12.80 -49.60
N THR A 204 28.36 13.73 -50.53
CA THR A 204 27.12 14.52 -50.64
C THR A 204 25.85 13.66 -50.79
N ASN A 205 25.91 12.54 -51.51
CA ASN A 205 24.77 11.63 -51.70
C ASN A 205 24.35 10.89 -50.42
N TRP A 206 25.25 10.69 -49.46
CA TRP A 206 24.90 10.15 -48.14
C TRP A 206 24.17 11.20 -47.30
N VAL A 207 24.57 12.47 -47.39
CA VAL A 207 23.86 13.61 -46.77
C VAL A 207 22.48 13.82 -47.41
N GLU A 208 22.38 13.79 -48.75
CA GLU A 208 21.11 13.80 -49.51
C GLU A 208 20.16 12.71 -49.00
N SER A 209 20.66 11.46 -48.89
CA SER A 209 19.89 10.32 -48.40
C SER A 209 19.48 10.46 -46.93
N ALA A 210 20.32 11.05 -46.08
CA ALA A 210 20.00 11.30 -44.67
C ALA A 210 18.92 12.37 -44.50
N LEU A 211 18.94 13.45 -45.30
CA LEU A 211 17.90 14.47 -45.29
C LEU A 211 16.57 13.92 -45.83
N GLN A 212 16.59 13.14 -46.91
CA GLN A 212 15.40 12.41 -47.41
C GLN A 212 14.85 11.46 -46.33
N TRP A 213 15.72 10.76 -45.60
CA TRP A 213 15.32 9.90 -44.48
C TRP A 213 14.67 10.72 -43.35
N VAL A 214 15.20 11.91 -43.00
CA VAL A 214 14.58 12.79 -41.99
C VAL A 214 13.16 13.15 -42.42
N HIS A 215 12.96 13.57 -43.67
CA HIS A 215 11.62 13.81 -44.20
C HIS A 215 10.74 12.57 -44.02
N GLU A 216 11.15 11.41 -44.53
CA GLU A 216 10.34 10.18 -44.49
C GLU A 216 10.00 9.71 -43.06
N ASN A 217 10.87 9.97 -42.07
CA ASN A 217 10.74 9.44 -40.71
C ASN A 217 10.40 10.50 -39.64
N ARG A 218 10.14 11.77 -40.02
CA ARG A 218 9.88 12.88 -39.08
C ARG A 218 8.74 12.66 -38.06
N ASN A 219 7.82 11.74 -38.34
CA ASN A 219 6.71 11.35 -37.46
C ASN A 219 6.71 9.83 -37.14
N ALA A 220 7.87 9.17 -37.19
CA ALA A 220 8.00 7.72 -37.00
C ALA A 220 8.31 7.31 -35.54
N PHE A 221 8.68 8.25 -34.69
CA PHE A 221 9.02 8.06 -33.28
C PHE A 221 7.88 8.53 -32.36
N GLU A 222 8.05 8.38 -31.04
CA GLU A 222 7.11 8.89 -30.04
C GLU A 222 6.98 10.42 -30.11
N ASN A 223 8.12 11.09 -30.23
CA ASN A 223 8.22 12.52 -30.48
C ASN A 223 8.58 12.81 -31.96
N PRO A 224 8.12 13.92 -32.55
CA PRO A 224 8.45 14.28 -33.93
C PRO A 224 9.86 14.87 -34.05
N ILE A 225 10.50 14.67 -35.21
CA ILE A 225 11.76 15.36 -35.54
C ILE A 225 11.45 16.83 -35.83
N THR A 226 11.81 17.73 -34.91
CA THR A 226 11.55 19.17 -35.01
C THR A 226 12.81 19.99 -35.35
N ALA A 227 14.00 19.39 -35.22
CA ALA A 227 15.26 19.99 -35.60
C ALA A 227 16.26 18.97 -36.19
N VAL A 228 17.18 19.47 -37.00
CA VAL A 228 18.31 18.72 -37.58
C VAL A 228 19.58 19.52 -37.36
N ASN A 229 20.65 18.84 -36.94
CA ASN A 229 21.99 19.39 -36.90
C ASN A 229 22.87 18.77 -38.00
N LEU A 230 23.50 19.64 -38.80
CA LEU A 230 24.57 19.28 -39.74
C LEU A 230 25.86 19.99 -39.35
N SER A 231 26.68 19.32 -38.54
CA SER A 231 28.01 19.80 -38.15
C SER A 231 29.08 19.40 -39.18
N LEU A 232 28.79 19.69 -40.46
CA LEU A 232 29.63 19.34 -41.60
C LEU A 232 29.64 20.45 -42.66
N GLY A 233 30.62 20.38 -43.56
CA GLY A 233 30.66 21.21 -44.75
C GLY A 233 31.89 20.95 -45.61
N ASN A 234 32.15 21.83 -46.57
CA ASN A 234 33.35 21.81 -47.39
C ASN A 234 34.12 23.14 -47.33
N SER A 235 35.34 23.14 -47.88
CA SER A 235 36.18 24.34 -48.03
C SER A 235 35.60 25.28 -49.10
N TRP A 236 34.53 25.97 -48.75
CA TRP A 236 33.86 27.01 -49.51
C TRP A 236 33.62 28.23 -48.62
N ASN A 237 33.67 29.43 -49.20
CA ASN A 237 33.40 30.68 -48.50
C ASN A 237 32.84 31.71 -49.47
N ALA A 238 31.51 31.82 -49.54
CA ALA A 238 30.81 32.82 -50.35
C ALA A 238 29.45 33.18 -49.74
N ASP A 239 28.86 34.29 -50.20
CA ASP A 239 27.50 34.71 -49.84
C ASP A 239 26.41 34.07 -50.74
N THR A 240 26.81 33.24 -51.72
CA THR A 240 25.92 32.61 -52.70
C THR A 240 26.11 31.11 -52.77
N VAL A 241 25.00 30.38 -52.87
CA VAL A 241 24.96 28.94 -53.13
C VAL A 241 25.75 28.60 -54.42
N PRO A 242 26.65 27.61 -54.41
CA PRO A 242 27.40 27.22 -55.59
C PRO A 242 26.52 26.52 -56.63
N ASN A 243 26.83 26.68 -57.92
CA ASN A 243 26.07 26.07 -59.03
C ASN A 243 26.04 24.53 -59.03
N TRP A 244 26.87 23.87 -58.21
CA TRP A 244 26.94 22.42 -58.03
C TRP A 244 26.24 21.93 -56.75
N ALA A 245 25.59 22.83 -56.00
CA ALA A 245 24.78 22.48 -54.84
C ALA A 245 23.73 21.42 -55.20
N ALA A 246 23.54 20.45 -54.30
CA ALA A 246 22.78 19.22 -54.56
C ALA A 246 21.90 18.78 -53.38
N LEU A 247 21.66 19.67 -52.41
CA LEU A 247 20.85 19.41 -51.20
C LEU A 247 19.74 20.47 -51.01
N GLU A 248 19.55 21.38 -51.98
CA GLU A 248 18.67 22.53 -51.81
C GLU A 248 17.19 22.16 -51.79
N ASP A 249 16.78 21.13 -52.56
CA ASP A 249 15.42 20.61 -52.56
C ASP A 249 15.10 19.82 -51.28
N GLU A 250 16.06 19.07 -50.72
CA GLU A 250 15.92 18.49 -49.39
C GLU A 250 15.79 19.56 -48.29
N PHE A 251 16.66 20.57 -48.25
CA PHE A 251 16.56 21.62 -47.23
C PHE A 251 15.26 22.41 -47.33
N ALA A 252 14.83 22.78 -48.54
CA ALA A 252 13.53 23.43 -48.76
C ALA A 252 12.36 22.56 -48.31
N GLN A 253 12.45 21.24 -48.49
CA GLN A 253 11.42 20.29 -48.04
C GLN A 253 11.38 20.19 -46.51
N LEU A 254 12.53 20.11 -45.83
CA LEU A 254 12.59 20.05 -44.36
C LEU A 254 12.11 21.38 -43.72
N GLU A 255 12.50 22.53 -44.27
CA GLU A 255 11.98 23.83 -43.84
C GLU A 255 10.45 23.90 -43.99
N ALA A 256 9.92 23.44 -45.12
CA ALA A 256 8.48 23.37 -45.37
C ALA A 256 7.72 22.38 -44.46
N ASP A 257 8.43 21.38 -43.90
CA ASP A 257 7.91 20.50 -42.84
C ASP A 257 7.96 21.14 -41.44
N GLY A 258 8.49 22.37 -41.31
CA GLY A 258 8.63 23.08 -40.04
C GLY A 258 9.84 22.65 -39.22
N ILE A 259 10.79 21.94 -39.82
CA ILE A 259 12.01 21.44 -39.16
C ILE A 259 13.07 22.53 -39.14
N PHE A 260 13.67 22.78 -37.97
CA PHE A 260 14.77 23.75 -37.82
C PHE A 260 16.12 23.12 -38.17
N ILE A 261 16.83 23.66 -39.16
CA ILE A 261 18.04 23.06 -39.73
C ILE A 261 19.26 23.91 -39.33
N ALA A 262 20.00 23.48 -38.30
CA ALA A 262 21.22 24.14 -37.85
C ALA A 262 22.45 23.60 -38.61
N VAL A 263 23.26 24.50 -39.18
CA VAL A 263 24.42 24.11 -40.00
C VAL A 263 25.67 24.89 -39.60
N ALA A 264 26.80 24.19 -39.45
CA ALA A 264 28.09 24.81 -39.12
C ALA A 264 28.57 25.78 -40.22
N ALA A 265 28.81 27.06 -39.88
CA ALA A 265 29.16 28.10 -40.86
C ALA A 265 30.52 27.89 -41.57
N GLY A 266 31.41 27.05 -41.00
CA GLY A 266 32.75 26.74 -41.51
C GLY A 266 33.87 27.33 -40.65
N ASN A 267 35.06 26.73 -40.75
CA ASN A 267 36.23 26.99 -39.87
C ASN A 267 37.44 27.62 -40.61
N ASP A 268 37.28 28.09 -41.85
CA ASP A 268 38.38 28.54 -42.72
C ASP A 268 38.57 30.08 -42.77
N PHE A 269 37.99 30.86 -41.84
CA PHE A 269 38.00 32.33 -41.96
C PHE A 269 39.42 32.94 -42.01
N THR A 270 40.38 32.40 -41.26
CA THR A 270 41.79 32.83 -41.35
C THR A 270 42.45 32.50 -42.69
N SER A 271 41.97 31.48 -43.39
CA SER A 271 42.47 31.05 -44.70
C SER A 271 41.93 31.95 -45.82
N TYR A 272 40.64 32.32 -45.75
CA TYR A 272 39.99 33.20 -46.74
C TYR A 272 40.16 34.70 -46.47
N ASN A 273 40.23 35.09 -45.19
CA ASN A 273 40.29 36.47 -44.71
C ASN A 273 39.19 37.38 -45.31
N ALA A 274 37.99 36.84 -45.49
CA ALA A 274 36.82 37.51 -46.03
C ALA A 274 35.52 36.89 -45.48
N PRO A 275 34.43 37.67 -45.30
CA PRO A 275 33.09 37.12 -45.02
C PRO A 275 32.61 36.11 -46.08
N GLY A 276 31.67 35.27 -45.68
CA GLY A 276 31.10 34.18 -46.46
C GLY A 276 30.66 33.01 -45.58
N LEU A 277 30.08 31.98 -46.22
CA LEU A 277 29.65 30.72 -45.62
C LEU A 277 30.13 29.52 -46.45
N SER A 278 30.28 28.37 -45.78
CA SER A 278 30.54 27.08 -46.42
C SER A 278 29.29 26.52 -47.08
N TYR A 279 29.44 25.51 -47.93
CA TYR A 279 28.33 24.64 -48.29
C TYR A 279 28.27 23.48 -47.29
N PRO A 280 27.09 23.12 -46.72
CA PRO A 280 25.75 23.62 -47.06
C PRO A 280 25.26 24.90 -46.34
N ALA A 281 25.99 25.45 -45.37
CA ALA A 281 25.54 26.59 -44.55
C ALA A 281 25.08 27.85 -45.33
N VAL A 282 25.62 28.07 -46.53
CA VAL A 282 25.25 29.16 -47.45
C VAL A 282 23.83 29.01 -48.03
N SER A 283 23.21 27.82 -47.98
CA SER A 283 21.83 27.59 -48.41
C SER A 283 20.86 28.56 -47.70
N PRO A 284 19.88 29.14 -48.41
CA PRO A 284 18.90 30.05 -47.79
C PRO A 284 17.95 29.32 -46.82
N TYR A 285 17.74 28.02 -47.03
CA TYR A 285 16.76 27.17 -46.34
C TYR A 285 17.24 26.64 -44.97
N VAL A 286 18.41 27.07 -44.50
CA VAL A 286 19.03 26.58 -43.27
C VAL A 286 19.52 27.74 -42.41
N VAL A 287 19.72 27.49 -41.12
CA VAL A 287 20.28 28.46 -40.17
C VAL A 287 21.80 28.23 -40.03
N PRO A 288 22.65 29.08 -40.64
CA PRO A 288 24.09 29.00 -40.48
C PRO A 288 24.52 29.47 -39.09
N VAL A 289 25.47 28.75 -38.48
CA VAL A 289 25.89 28.99 -37.09
C VAL A 289 27.38 29.27 -36.98
N MET A 290 27.72 30.44 -36.44
CA MET A 290 29.09 30.88 -36.15
C MET A 290 29.52 30.49 -34.73
N SER A 291 30.83 30.37 -34.51
CA SER A 291 31.41 30.01 -33.21
C SER A 291 31.90 31.25 -32.46
N VAL A 292 31.54 31.37 -31.17
CA VAL A 292 32.19 32.27 -30.20
C VAL A 292 33.02 31.50 -29.17
N ASP A 293 33.95 32.21 -28.53
CA ASP A 293 34.66 31.75 -27.34
C ASP A 293 34.01 32.19 -26.02
N ASP A 294 34.65 31.84 -24.90
CA ASP A 294 34.20 32.10 -23.54
C ASP A 294 34.10 33.60 -23.20
N SER A 295 34.86 34.46 -23.90
CA SER A 295 34.71 35.92 -23.82
C SER A 295 33.47 36.44 -24.58
N GLY A 296 32.83 35.57 -25.38
CA GLY A 296 31.72 35.90 -26.25
C GLY A 296 32.10 36.65 -27.52
N ALA A 297 33.39 36.68 -27.87
CA ALA A 297 33.89 37.15 -29.15
C ALA A 297 33.89 36.02 -30.19
N LEU A 298 33.77 36.35 -31.48
CA LEU A 298 33.78 35.34 -32.54
C LEU A 298 35.15 34.66 -32.64
N SER A 299 35.13 33.32 -32.61
CA SER A 299 36.30 32.47 -32.79
C SER A 299 37.06 32.83 -34.06
N TYR A 300 38.40 32.85 -33.99
CA TYR A 300 39.26 33.31 -35.08
C TYR A 300 39.05 32.53 -36.38
N PHE A 301 38.72 31.24 -36.27
CA PHE A 301 38.48 30.33 -37.40
C PHE A 301 37.07 30.46 -38.01
N SER A 302 36.07 30.93 -37.25
CA SER A 302 34.66 30.91 -37.67
C SER A 302 34.43 31.77 -38.90
N GLN A 303 33.82 31.23 -39.95
CA GLN A 303 33.35 32.05 -41.07
C GLN A 303 32.28 33.06 -40.60
N ARG A 304 32.03 34.09 -41.43
CA ARG A 304 31.38 35.34 -41.01
C ARG A 304 30.26 35.71 -41.97
N HIS A 305 29.02 35.80 -41.49
CA HIS A 305 27.89 36.23 -42.31
C HIS A 305 26.75 36.82 -41.46
N THR A 306 26.04 37.84 -41.96
CA THR A 306 25.01 38.56 -41.18
C THR A 306 23.72 37.77 -40.96
N ARG A 307 23.43 36.78 -41.82
CA ARG A 307 22.34 35.80 -41.61
C ARG A 307 22.69 34.74 -40.55
N ALA A 308 23.96 34.60 -40.18
CA ALA A 308 24.39 33.57 -39.25
C ALA A 308 24.25 34.01 -37.79
N LEU A 309 23.79 33.09 -36.94
CA LEU A 309 23.71 33.28 -35.50
C LEU A 309 25.00 32.74 -34.86
N ALA A 310 25.61 33.49 -33.95
CA ALA A 310 26.80 33.06 -33.23
C ALA A 310 26.45 32.37 -31.91
N ALA A 311 27.01 31.19 -31.66
CA ALA A 311 26.82 30.41 -30.43
C ALA A 311 28.16 29.85 -29.92
N PRO A 312 28.25 29.42 -28.65
CA PRO A 312 29.49 28.92 -28.09
C PRO A 312 30.01 27.70 -28.86
N GLY A 313 31.27 27.74 -29.27
CA GLY A 313 31.84 26.68 -30.12
C GLY A 313 33.36 26.58 -30.04
N ARG A 314 33.98 27.03 -28.95
CA ARG A 314 35.42 26.91 -28.72
C ARG A 314 35.65 26.28 -27.36
N PHE A 315 36.55 25.30 -27.31
CA PHE A 315 36.86 24.49 -26.13
C PHE A 315 35.65 23.80 -25.48
N ILE A 316 34.62 23.47 -26.26
CA ILE A 316 33.41 22.82 -25.73
C ILE A 316 33.75 21.38 -25.34
N SER A 317 33.53 21.04 -24.06
CA SER A 317 33.64 19.67 -23.57
C SER A 317 32.27 18.98 -23.70
N SER A 318 32.23 17.82 -24.33
CA SER A 318 31.01 17.02 -24.52
C SER A 318 31.33 15.54 -24.63
N THR A 319 30.30 14.69 -24.71
CA THR A 319 30.38 13.23 -24.69
C THR A 319 31.28 12.67 -25.80
N ALA A 320 31.99 11.59 -25.52
CA ALA A 320 32.83 10.88 -26.49
C ALA A 320 32.66 9.35 -26.35
N PRO A 321 32.91 8.57 -27.41
CA PRO A 321 33.02 7.12 -27.29
C PRO A 321 34.24 6.72 -26.44
N ASP A 322 34.15 5.58 -25.73
CA ASP A 322 35.22 5.03 -24.87
C ASP A 322 36.59 4.91 -25.57
N TYR A 323 36.63 4.47 -26.84
CA TYR A 323 37.89 4.39 -27.61
C TYR A 323 38.52 5.76 -27.91
N ALA A 324 37.77 6.85 -27.78
CA ALA A 324 38.19 8.21 -28.11
C ALA A 324 38.54 9.06 -26.87
N GLY A 325 38.27 8.55 -25.66
CA GLY A 325 38.63 9.12 -24.36
C GLY A 325 39.72 8.30 -23.65
N ASP A 326 39.40 7.60 -22.56
CA ASP A 326 40.36 6.85 -21.74
C ASP A 326 40.45 5.33 -22.05
N SER A 327 39.45 4.78 -22.76
CA SER A 327 39.38 3.39 -23.21
C SER A 327 39.43 2.35 -22.09
N ASN A 328 38.82 2.65 -20.94
CA ASN A 328 38.74 1.74 -19.80
C ASN A 328 37.66 0.63 -19.96
N GLY A 329 36.77 0.75 -20.95
CA GLY A 329 35.65 -0.15 -21.21
C GLY A 329 34.32 0.27 -20.57
N VAL A 330 34.20 1.54 -20.17
CA VAL A 330 33.00 2.17 -19.62
C VAL A 330 32.68 3.40 -20.47
N VAL A 331 31.43 3.54 -20.89
CA VAL A 331 31.03 4.61 -21.81
C VAL A 331 30.59 5.86 -21.03
N ASP A 332 31.55 6.50 -20.37
CA ASP A 332 31.38 7.72 -19.57
C ASP A 332 32.34 8.88 -19.91
N ASP A 333 33.00 8.77 -21.07
CA ASP A 333 34.04 9.67 -21.54
C ASP A 333 33.55 11.03 -22.08
N TYR A 334 34.36 12.08 -21.83
CA TYR A 334 34.14 13.43 -22.35
C TYR A 334 35.40 13.99 -23.01
N LYS A 335 35.23 14.72 -24.10
CA LYS A 335 36.33 15.30 -24.90
C LYS A 335 36.08 16.76 -25.23
N THR A 336 37.15 17.54 -25.31
CA THR A 336 37.11 18.96 -25.67
C THR A 336 37.42 19.17 -27.15
N ALA A 337 36.56 19.93 -27.83
CA ALA A 337 36.69 20.27 -29.25
C ALA A 337 36.37 21.76 -29.52
N SER A 338 36.85 22.28 -30.65
CA SER A 338 36.53 23.64 -31.13
C SER A 338 36.10 23.62 -32.59
N GLY A 339 35.05 24.35 -32.93
CA GLY A 339 34.55 24.48 -34.30
C GLY A 339 33.20 25.18 -34.34
N THR A 340 32.81 25.66 -35.53
CA THR A 340 31.40 25.96 -35.81
C THR A 340 30.52 24.71 -35.68
N ASN A 341 31.12 23.54 -35.83
CA ASN A 341 30.61 22.20 -35.57
C ASN A 341 30.13 21.96 -34.13
N MET A 342 30.65 22.70 -33.14
CA MET A 342 30.16 22.66 -31.75
C MET A 342 29.13 23.77 -31.47
N ALA A 343 29.10 24.83 -32.29
CA ALA A 343 28.14 25.91 -32.16
C ALA A 343 26.78 25.56 -32.80
N ALA A 344 26.78 24.89 -33.96
CA ALA A 344 25.58 24.41 -34.63
C ALA A 344 24.66 23.54 -33.72
N PRO A 345 25.16 22.51 -33.00
CA PRO A 345 24.33 21.71 -32.10
C PRO A 345 23.82 22.52 -30.91
N TYR A 346 24.57 23.53 -30.47
CA TYR A 346 24.13 24.45 -29.43
C TYR A 346 22.88 25.23 -29.87
N VAL A 347 22.84 25.68 -31.14
CA VAL A 347 21.65 26.36 -31.70
C VAL A 347 20.53 25.37 -32.02
N ALA A 348 20.82 24.14 -32.43
CA ALA A 348 19.82 23.09 -32.58
C ALA A 348 19.09 22.83 -31.25
N GLY A 349 19.84 22.62 -30.16
CA GLY A 349 19.28 22.51 -28.80
C GLY A 349 18.58 23.78 -28.32
N ALA A 350 19.07 24.98 -28.68
CA ALA A 350 18.37 26.23 -28.35
C ALA A 350 17.03 26.37 -29.11
N SER A 351 16.94 25.85 -30.33
CA SER A 351 15.74 25.96 -31.18
C SER A 351 14.53 25.21 -30.61
N VAL A 352 14.77 24.03 -30.01
CA VAL A 352 13.71 23.21 -29.40
C VAL A 352 13.20 23.81 -28.09
N LEU A 353 14.06 24.45 -27.29
CA LEU A 353 13.68 25.20 -26.08
C LEU A 353 12.82 26.43 -26.42
N VAL A 354 13.15 27.12 -27.53
CA VAL A 354 12.33 28.22 -28.04
C VAL A 354 10.99 27.72 -28.56
N ARG A 355 10.95 26.55 -29.23
CA ARG A 355 9.68 25.92 -29.65
C ARG A 355 8.81 25.57 -28.43
N GLU A 356 9.39 24.93 -27.42
CA GLU A 356 8.71 24.55 -26.17
C GLU A 356 8.08 25.79 -25.50
N ALA A 357 8.83 26.89 -25.35
CA ALA A 357 8.31 28.14 -24.82
C ALA A 357 7.22 28.78 -25.70
N MET A 358 7.34 28.71 -27.04
CA MET A 358 6.30 29.18 -27.96
C MET A 358 5.01 28.37 -27.80
N GLU A 359 5.11 27.04 -27.71
CA GLU A 359 3.97 26.13 -27.57
C GLU A 359 3.32 26.26 -26.19
N PHE A 360 4.10 26.45 -25.12
CA PHE A 360 3.61 26.74 -23.77
C PHE A 360 2.69 27.97 -23.73
N VAL A 361 3.05 29.05 -24.43
CA VAL A 361 2.21 30.27 -24.54
C VAL A 361 1.08 30.17 -25.58
N GLY A 362 0.82 28.96 -26.09
CA GLY A 362 -0.29 28.67 -27.01
C GLY A 362 -0.01 28.97 -28.48
N THR A 363 1.26 29.18 -28.87
CA THR A 363 1.63 29.30 -30.29
C THR A 363 1.46 27.94 -30.97
N THR A 364 0.84 27.92 -32.16
CA THR A 364 0.64 26.68 -32.92
C THR A 364 1.28 26.79 -34.30
N GLY A 365 1.77 25.66 -34.82
CA GLY A 365 2.42 25.61 -36.14
C GLY A 365 3.78 26.31 -36.19
N VAL A 366 4.61 26.15 -35.15
CA VAL A 366 5.94 26.77 -35.06
C VAL A 366 6.85 26.31 -36.21
N THR A 367 7.35 27.27 -36.99
CA THR A 367 8.25 27.04 -38.14
C THR A 367 9.71 27.41 -37.84
N GLN A 368 10.64 27.01 -38.73
CA GLN A 368 12.03 27.46 -38.70
C GLN A 368 12.13 28.99 -38.64
N ASP A 369 11.43 29.70 -39.54
CA ASP A 369 11.46 31.17 -39.63
C ASP A 369 11.01 31.84 -38.32
N MET A 370 9.95 31.34 -37.68
CA MET A 370 9.47 31.89 -36.41
C MET A 370 10.54 31.80 -35.32
N ILE A 371 11.22 30.65 -35.21
CA ILE A 371 12.30 30.44 -34.24
C ILE A 371 13.52 31.30 -34.61
N TYR A 372 13.91 31.32 -35.89
CA TYR A 372 15.07 32.06 -36.39
C TYR A 372 14.92 33.58 -36.21
N ASP A 373 13.81 34.16 -36.65
CA ASP A 373 13.53 35.59 -36.51
C ASP A 373 13.47 36.00 -35.04
N HIS A 374 12.86 35.16 -34.19
CA HIS A 374 12.80 35.40 -32.76
C HIS A 374 14.19 35.36 -32.10
N LEU A 375 15.01 34.35 -32.41
CA LEU A 375 16.40 34.25 -31.96
C LEU A 375 17.23 35.45 -32.45
N MET A 376 17.05 35.91 -33.70
CA MET A 376 17.78 37.05 -34.25
C MET A 376 17.35 38.40 -33.69
N ALA A 377 16.04 38.57 -33.41
CA ALA A 377 15.49 39.75 -32.75
C ALA A 377 15.95 39.85 -31.29
N THR A 378 16.03 38.71 -30.60
CA THR A 378 16.45 38.63 -29.20
C THR A 378 17.96 38.40 -29.02
N ALA A 379 18.74 38.24 -30.09
CA ALA A 379 20.20 38.06 -30.04
C ALA A 379 20.98 39.34 -29.68
N ASP A 380 22.04 39.16 -28.88
CA ASP A 380 23.01 40.20 -28.57
C ASP A 380 23.76 40.64 -29.83
N THR A 381 24.14 41.91 -29.88
CA THR A 381 24.91 42.45 -31.01
C THR A 381 26.37 42.53 -30.61
N LEU A 382 27.21 41.73 -31.26
CA LEU A 382 28.66 41.69 -31.05
C LEU A 382 29.38 42.47 -32.16
N PHE A 383 30.54 43.07 -31.89
CA PHE A 383 31.37 43.73 -32.89
C PHE A 383 32.62 42.88 -33.19
N ASP A 384 32.85 42.59 -34.47
CA ASP A 384 33.99 41.80 -34.93
C ASP A 384 35.07 42.70 -35.52
N SER A 385 36.21 42.76 -34.84
CA SER A 385 37.33 43.61 -35.24
C SER A 385 38.00 43.15 -36.54
N ALA A 386 37.90 41.87 -36.91
CA ALA A 386 38.49 41.34 -38.14
C ALA A 386 37.78 41.82 -39.41
N THR A 387 36.45 41.89 -39.38
CA THR A 387 35.61 42.34 -40.52
C THR A 387 35.18 43.81 -40.42
N GLN A 388 35.30 44.44 -39.24
CA GLN A 388 34.72 45.75 -38.91
C GLN A 388 33.19 45.78 -39.03
N GLN A 389 32.53 44.63 -38.82
CA GLN A 389 31.08 44.47 -38.86
C GLN A 389 30.52 44.05 -37.50
N SER A 390 29.19 44.11 -37.36
CA SER A 390 28.48 43.56 -36.20
C SER A 390 27.65 42.35 -36.58
N TYR A 391 27.66 41.35 -35.71
CA TYR A 391 26.94 40.08 -35.87
C TYR A 391 26.04 39.80 -34.66
N LYS A 392 25.17 38.80 -34.80
CA LYS A 392 24.25 38.37 -33.75
C LYS A 392 24.80 37.19 -32.97
N ARG A 393 24.74 37.25 -31.63
CA ARG A 393 25.05 36.14 -30.72
C ARG A 393 23.79 35.69 -29.99
N LEU A 394 23.57 34.39 -29.90
CA LEU A 394 22.50 33.78 -29.11
C LEU A 394 22.47 34.37 -27.68
N ASN A 395 21.29 34.83 -27.26
CA ASN A 395 20.96 35.17 -25.89
C ASN A 395 19.62 34.48 -25.58
N LEU A 396 19.72 33.27 -25.05
CA LEU A 396 18.59 32.36 -24.87
C LEU A 396 17.69 32.78 -23.71
N ALA A 397 18.27 33.33 -22.62
CA ALA A 397 17.48 33.95 -21.55
C ALA A 397 16.52 35.02 -22.10
N ARG A 398 17.04 35.99 -22.86
CA ARG A 398 16.20 37.03 -23.48
C ARG A 398 15.26 36.48 -24.56
N ALA A 399 15.60 35.38 -25.23
CA ALA A 399 14.70 34.72 -26.16
C ALA A 399 13.48 34.13 -25.44
N ILE A 400 13.68 33.37 -24.36
CA ILE A 400 12.58 32.75 -23.61
C ILE A 400 11.80 33.83 -22.83
N ASP A 401 12.46 34.74 -22.11
CA ASP A 401 11.82 35.84 -21.37
C ASP A 401 10.91 36.73 -22.25
N ALA A 402 11.21 36.86 -23.55
CA ALA A 402 10.41 37.65 -24.48
C ALA A 402 9.14 36.92 -25.00
N LEU A 403 9.02 35.62 -24.76
CA LEU A 403 7.83 34.82 -25.07
C LEU A 403 6.90 34.69 -23.85
N MET A 404 7.49 34.48 -22.67
CA MET A 404 6.75 34.16 -21.46
C MET A 404 5.83 35.32 -21.03
N PRO A 405 4.60 35.04 -20.55
CA PRO A 405 3.69 36.09 -20.10
C PRO A 405 4.23 36.80 -18.85
N ALA A 406 3.67 37.97 -18.55
CA ALA A 406 3.92 38.63 -17.27
C ALA A 406 3.16 37.90 -16.14
N ASP A 407 3.78 37.85 -14.96
CA ASP A 407 3.15 37.48 -13.67
C ASP A 407 1.81 38.25 -13.52
N ASP A 408 0.72 37.51 -13.30
CA ASP A 408 -0.65 38.01 -13.30
C ASP A 408 -1.19 38.31 -11.90
N TYR A 409 -0.58 37.73 -10.86
CA TYR A 409 -0.90 37.99 -9.47
C TYR A 409 0.31 38.55 -8.70
N GLY A 410 0.34 38.34 -7.40
CA GLY A 410 1.32 38.97 -6.51
C GLY A 410 2.13 37.91 -5.80
N SER A 411 3.40 37.77 -6.18
CA SER A 411 4.32 36.77 -5.66
C SER A 411 4.86 37.05 -4.22
N SER A 412 4.06 37.73 -3.38
CA SER A 412 4.34 37.93 -1.95
C SER A 412 3.08 38.29 -1.12
N VAL A 413 3.13 38.08 0.20
CA VAL A 413 2.06 38.52 1.14
C VAL A 413 1.77 40.03 1.04
N ALA A 414 2.76 40.86 0.67
CA ALA A 414 2.59 42.31 0.54
C ALA A 414 1.94 42.74 -0.78
N THR A 415 2.02 41.90 -1.82
CA THR A 415 1.44 42.11 -3.15
C THR A 415 0.18 41.27 -3.39
N ALA A 416 -0.24 40.48 -2.40
CA ALA A 416 -1.34 39.53 -2.49
C ALA A 416 -2.64 40.13 -3.05
N TYR A 417 -3.25 39.44 -4.01
CA TYR A 417 -4.50 39.83 -4.63
C TYR A 417 -5.66 39.73 -3.61
N ASN A 418 -6.43 40.80 -3.46
CA ASN A 418 -7.46 40.90 -2.44
C ASN A 418 -8.81 40.38 -2.94
N LEU A 419 -9.21 39.19 -2.47
CA LEU A 419 -10.49 38.54 -2.75
C LEU A 419 -11.68 39.19 -1.99
N GLY A 420 -11.41 40.11 -1.07
CA GLY A 420 -12.43 40.79 -0.27
C GLY A 420 -12.88 39.98 0.95
N THR A 421 -14.19 39.83 1.12
CA THR A 421 -14.79 39.25 2.34
C THR A 421 -15.61 38.00 2.00
N LEU A 422 -15.30 36.86 2.63
CA LEU A 422 -15.94 35.56 2.38
C LEU A 422 -16.84 35.14 3.55
N GLY A 423 -18.06 34.65 3.27
CA GLY A 423 -19.03 34.24 4.30
C GLY A 423 -20.26 33.51 3.73
N GLY A 424 -20.97 32.77 4.59
CA GLY A 424 -21.96 31.76 4.20
C GLY A 424 -23.42 32.19 4.29
N SER A 425 -23.78 33.39 3.82
CA SER A 425 -25.20 33.78 3.74
C SER A 425 -25.93 32.92 2.70
N LEU A 426 -26.84 32.07 3.19
CA LEU A 426 -27.67 31.14 2.40
C LEU A 426 -28.18 31.75 1.08
N GLN A 427 -27.94 31.03 -0.03
CA GLN A 427 -28.33 31.32 -1.43
C GLN A 427 -27.34 32.06 -2.36
N SER A 428 -26.06 32.12 -2.06
CA SER A 428 -25.05 32.15 -3.12
C SER A 428 -23.89 31.22 -2.83
N GLN A 429 -23.60 30.32 -3.76
CA GLN A 429 -22.22 29.88 -3.97
C GLN A 429 -21.41 31.14 -4.25
N SER A 430 -20.60 31.61 -3.29
CA SER A 430 -19.57 32.61 -3.56
C SER A 430 -18.38 31.93 -4.24
N HIS A 431 -18.67 31.17 -5.30
CA HIS A 431 -17.70 30.55 -6.18
C HIS A 431 -17.04 31.69 -6.95
N LEU A 432 -15.94 32.19 -6.39
CA LEU A 432 -14.99 32.99 -7.15
C LEU A 432 -14.19 32.00 -7.99
N ALA A 433 -14.48 31.98 -9.29
CA ALA A 433 -13.67 31.34 -10.31
C ALA A 433 -12.80 32.44 -10.94
N MET A 434 -11.49 32.25 -10.96
CA MET A 434 -10.53 33.12 -11.66
C MET A 434 -9.40 32.29 -12.25
N ASP A 435 -8.86 32.70 -13.39
CA ASP A 435 -7.76 32.00 -14.06
C ASP A 435 -6.42 32.68 -13.70
N GLY A 436 -5.35 31.90 -13.56
CA GLY A 436 -3.99 32.37 -13.26
C GLY A 436 -2.90 31.53 -13.91
N LEU A 437 -1.64 31.98 -13.79
CA LEU A 437 -0.47 31.37 -14.40
C LEU A 437 0.70 31.31 -13.42
N ILE A 438 1.17 30.11 -13.11
CA ILE A 438 2.53 29.93 -12.56
C ILE A 438 3.51 29.99 -13.72
N GLY A 439 4.09 31.18 -13.91
CA GLY A 439 4.92 31.53 -15.07
C GLY A 439 6.41 31.21 -14.89
N LYS A 440 6.85 30.98 -13.64
CA LYS A 440 8.21 30.54 -13.28
C LYS A 440 8.21 29.44 -12.22
N LEU A 441 9.33 28.74 -12.07
CA LEU A 441 9.52 27.69 -11.07
C LEU A 441 9.62 28.24 -9.63
N ASP A 442 10.03 29.50 -9.46
CA ASP A 442 10.08 30.20 -8.18
C ASP A 442 8.83 31.06 -7.88
N ASP A 443 7.83 30.96 -8.76
CA ASP A 443 6.59 31.74 -8.72
C ASP A 443 5.55 31.14 -7.76
N ALA A 444 4.74 32.01 -7.16
CA ALA A 444 3.69 31.62 -6.22
C ALA A 444 2.66 32.74 -6.02
N ASP A 445 1.41 32.51 -6.39
CA ASP A 445 0.36 33.52 -6.36
C ASP A 445 -0.26 33.69 -4.97
N TYR A 446 -0.15 34.89 -4.39
CA TYR A 446 -0.73 35.18 -3.09
C TYR A 446 -2.13 35.80 -3.21
N PHE A 447 -3.07 35.25 -2.45
CA PHE A 447 -4.46 35.69 -2.34
C PHE A 447 -4.79 36.04 -0.89
N THR A 448 -5.39 37.19 -0.63
CA THR A 448 -5.77 37.64 0.72
C THR A 448 -7.28 37.88 0.85
N PHE A 449 -7.87 37.53 1.99
CA PHE A 449 -9.30 37.67 2.24
C PHE A 449 -9.61 37.87 3.73
N THR A 450 -10.78 38.42 4.04
CA THR A 450 -11.32 38.52 5.40
C THR A 450 -12.52 37.59 5.57
N ALA A 451 -12.55 36.80 6.64
CA ALA A 451 -13.70 35.94 6.93
C ALA A 451 -14.83 36.74 7.59
N ALA A 452 -16.04 36.69 7.05
CA ALA A 452 -17.22 37.31 7.67
C ALA A 452 -17.78 36.47 8.83
N GLU A 453 -17.68 35.15 8.72
CA GLU A 453 -18.25 34.16 9.64
C GLU A 453 -17.16 33.15 10.06
N THR A 454 -17.41 32.41 11.14
CA THR A 454 -16.50 31.33 11.58
C THR A 454 -16.90 30.04 10.86
N GLY A 455 -15.98 29.49 10.07
CA GLY A 455 -16.29 28.44 9.12
C GLY A 455 -15.03 27.75 8.58
N ARG A 456 -15.15 27.12 7.42
CA ARG A 456 -14.06 26.52 6.66
C ARG A 456 -14.03 27.16 5.28
N VAL A 457 -12.87 27.63 4.85
CA VAL A 457 -12.63 28.06 3.46
C VAL A 457 -11.84 26.97 2.76
N THR A 458 -12.24 26.63 1.54
CA THR A 458 -11.53 25.70 0.65
C THR A 458 -11.11 26.46 -0.60
N PHE A 459 -9.85 26.34 -1.00
CA PHE A 459 -9.32 26.81 -2.28
C PHE A 459 -8.99 25.56 -3.10
N ASN A 460 -9.48 25.48 -4.33
CA ASN A 460 -9.14 24.40 -5.26
C ASN A 460 -8.51 24.98 -6.52
N ALA A 461 -7.41 24.39 -6.98
CA ALA A 461 -6.85 24.64 -8.28
C ALA A 461 -7.46 23.63 -9.27
N THR A 462 -8.08 24.13 -10.32
CA THR A 462 -8.78 23.38 -11.37
C THR A 462 -8.14 23.66 -12.72
N GLY A 463 -8.48 22.88 -13.75
CA GLY A 463 -8.06 23.19 -15.13
C GLY A 463 -6.54 23.20 -15.40
N GLY A 464 -5.72 22.67 -14.49
CA GLY A 464 -4.26 22.67 -14.60
C GLY A 464 -3.76 22.16 -15.95
N THR A 465 -2.87 22.93 -16.56
CA THR A 465 -2.25 22.64 -17.87
C THR A 465 -0.76 22.36 -17.73
N HIS A 466 -0.17 21.72 -18.75
CA HIS A 466 1.25 21.33 -18.73
C HIS A 466 1.57 20.51 -17.46
N ASP A 467 2.70 20.78 -16.80
CA ASP A 467 3.14 20.06 -15.60
C ASP A 467 2.73 20.74 -14.29
N PHE A 468 1.78 21.68 -14.32
CA PHE A 468 1.30 22.37 -13.13
C PHE A 468 0.73 21.39 -12.07
N ALA A 469 1.35 21.38 -10.89
CA ALA A 469 0.92 20.56 -9.75
C ALA A 469 0.78 21.44 -8.49
N ALA A 470 -0.46 21.80 -8.16
CA ALA A 470 -0.76 22.75 -7.09
C ALA A 470 -0.15 22.39 -5.71
N SER A 471 0.54 23.38 -5.14
CA SER A 471 1.21 23.36 -3.85
C SER A 471 0.79 24.60 -3.05
N TRP A 472 0.33 24.41 -1.81
CA TRP A 472 -0.34 25.47 -1.04
C TRP A 472 0.42 25.88 0.23
N ALA A 473 0.50 27.19 0.49
CA ALA A 473 0.92 27.74 1.77
C ALA A 473 -0.12 28.72 2.34
N GLY A 474 -0.19 28.84 3.66
CA GLY A 474 -1.14 29.73 4.34
C GLY A 474 -0.46 30.65 5.35
N PHE A 475 -0.99 31.85 5.52
CA PHE A 475 -0.45 32.87 6.42
C PHE A 475 -1.60 33.52 7.20
N GLY A 476 -1.61 33.37 8.52
CA GLY A 476 -2.72 33.78 9.37
C GLY A 476 -2.43 33.63 10.88
N ALA A 477 -3.38 34.05 11.72
CA ALA A 477 -3.18 34.41 13.13
C ALA A 477 -2.54 33.34 14.05
N THR A 478 -2.61 32.05 13.71
CA THR A 478 -1.93 30.97 14.47
C THR A 478 -1.16 30.00 13.57
N GLY A 479 -0.56 30.51 12.50
CA GLY A 479 0.50 29.83 11.74
C GLY A 479 0.08 28.72 10.79
N TRP A 480 0.49 28.84 9.53
CA TRP A 480 0.56 27.72 8.59
C TRP A 480 1.97 27.69 8.00
N THR A 481 2.63 26.53 8.06
CA THR A 481 3.96 26.31 7.46
C THR A 481 4.12 24.83 7.09
N SER A 482 3.29 24.32 6.17
CA SER A 482 3.67 23.34 5.12
C SER A 482 2.46 22.75 4.38
N VAL A 483 2.43 23.02 3.06
CA VAL A 483 2.02 22.17 1.92
C VAL A 483 1.03 21.02 2.19
N ASN A 484 -0.22 21.21 1.77
CA ASN A 484 -0.97 20.13 1.14
C ASN A 484 -0.54 20.09 -0.34
N ALA A 485 -0.07 18.94 -0.81
CA ALA A 485 0.14 18.69 -2.24
C ALA A 485 -1.17 18.15 -2.84
N GLY A 486 -1.65 18.77 -3.91
CA GLY A 486 -2.87 18.35 -4.62
C GLY A 486 -3.80 19.51 -4.95
N ALA A 487 -4.91 19.16 -5.63
CA ALA A 487 -5.83 20.11 -6.25
C ALA A 487 -6.58 21.07 -5.30
N GLY A 488 -6.34 21.04 -3.99
CA GLY A 488 -6.91 22.03 -3.09
C GLY A 488 -6.40 22.01 -1.65
N CYS A 489 -6.57 23.14 -0.98
CA CYS A 489 -6.30 23.32 0.44
C CYS A 489 -7.56 23.81 1.16
N ALA A 490 -7.68 23.50 2.45
CA ALA A 490 -8.78 24.04 3.25
C ALA A 490 -8.34 24.42 4.66
N MET A 491 -8.93 25.49 5.20
CA MET A 491 -8.60 26.05 6.50
C MET A 491 -9.83 26.48 7.28
N THR A 492 -9.80 26.28 8.60
CA THR A 492 -10.80 26.85 9.50
C THR A 492 -10.50 28.35 9.70
N VAL A 493 -11.51 29.18 9.51
CA VAL A 493 -11.43 30.64 9.63
C VAL A 493 -12.33 31.15 10.76
N VAL A 494 -11.97 32.30 11.32
CA VAL A 494 -12.71 32.97 12.41
C VAL A 494 -13.26 34.30 11.91
N ALA A 495 -14.52 34.58 12.21
CA ALA A 495 -15.19 35.83 11.86
C ALA A 495 -14.35 37.07 12.23
N GLY A 496 -14.17 37.98 11.28
CA GLY A 496 -13.42 39.23 11.42
C GLY A 496 -11.90 39.12 11.26
N GLN A 497 -11.34 37.93 11.02
CA GLN A 497 -9.90 37.75 10.77
C GLN A 497 -9.55 37.79 9.28
N THR A 498 -8.37 38.29 8.96
CA THR A 498 -7.79 38.30 7.61
C THR A 498 -6.76 37.19 7.47
N TYR A 499 -6.77 36.52 6.32
CA TYR A 499 -5.93 35.39 5.97
C TYR A 499 -5.28 35.65 4.61
N THR A 500 -4.10 35.08 4.38
CA THR A 500 -3.47 35.06 3.05
C THR A 500 -3.08 33.62 2.71
N VAL A 501 -3.23 33.23 1.46
CA VAL A 501 -2.91 31.91 0.90
C VAL A 501 -1.96 32.13 -0.25
N ALA A 502 -0.98 31.24 -0.44
CA ALA A 502 -0.15 31.21 -1.64
C ALA A 502 -0.38 29.89 -2.39
N LEU A 503 -0.45 29.97 -3.70
CA LEU A 503 -0.49 28.83 -4.62
C LEU A 503 0.81 28.84 -5.43
N SER A 504 1.62 27.80 -5.32
CA SER A 504 2.78 27.54 -6.18
C SER A 504 2.57 26.24 -6.94
N SER A 505 3.49 25.91 -7.85
CA SER A 505 3.59 24.54 -8.40
C SER A 505 4.68 23.74 -7.66
N SER A 506 4.53 22.42 -7.60
CA SER A 506 5.58 21.46 -7.24
C SER A 506 5.98 20.52 -8.38
N GLY A 507 5.37 20.70 -9.56
CA GLY A 507 5.72 20.00 -10.80
C GLY A 507 6.54 20.95 -11.69
N GLY A 508 5.90 21.45 -12.75
CA GLY A 508 6.43 22.51 -13.61
C GLY A 508 5.48 23.71 -13.73
N LEU A 509 5.64 24.48 -14.79
CA LEU A 509 4.83 25.66 -15.09
C LEU A 509 3.40 25.30 -15.53
N GLY A 510 2.49 26.26 -15.51
CA GLY A 510 1.22 26.13 -16.21
C GLY A 510 0.10 27.06 -15.73
N TYR A 511 -0.94 27.13 -16.56
CA TYR A 511 -2.19 27.82 -16.27
C TYR A 511 -3.08 26.97 -15.35
N TYR A 512 -3.83 27.64 -14.49
CA TYR A 512 -4.81 27.04 -13.58
C TYR A 512 -6.07 27.92 -13.48
N GLY A 513 -7.20 27.31 -13.12
CA GLY A 513 -8.37 27.99 -12.57
C GLY A 513 -8.36 27.88 -11.04
N LEU A 514 -8.86 28.90 -10.35
CA LEU A 514 -8.95 28.96 -8.88
C LEU A 514 -10.41 29.04 -8.47
N ASP A 515 -10.87 28.02 -7.76
CA ASP A 515 -12.22 27.94 -7.18
C ASP A 515 -12.13 28.14 -5.66
N VAL A 516 -12.84 29.13 -5.13
CA VAL A 516 -12.89 29.40 -3.68
C VAL A 516 -14.29 29.15 -3.12
N GLU A 517 -14.37 28.33 -2.07
CA GLU A 517 -15.62 27.93 -1.39
C GLU A 517 -15.59 28.26 0.12
N PHE A 518 -16.74 28.58 0.70
CA PHE A 518 -16.92 28.84 2.13
C PHE A 518 -18.03 27.96 2.72
N GLU A 519 -17.72 27.19 3.77
CA GLU A 519 -18.65 26.35 4.53
C GLU A 519 -18.82 26.88 5.97
N ASN A 520 -20.05 26.94 6.49
CA ASN A 520 -20.29 27.37 7.88
C ASN A 520 -20.07 26.23 8.89
N ALA A 521 -19.41 26.50 10.01
CA ALA A 521 -19.11 25.49 11.03
C ALA A 521 -20.33 25.18 11.93
N VAL A 522 -20.69 23.90 12.04
CA VAL A 522 -21.72 23.43 12.97
C VAL A 522 -21.15 23.28 14.37
N ASN A 523 -21.81 23.86 15.39
CA ASN A 523 -21.41 23.73 16.79
C ASN A 523 -21.77 22.33 17.33
N PHE A 524 -20.78 21.56 17.78
CA PHE A 524 -20.96 20.22 18.34
C PHE A 524 -20.19 20.01 19.66
N ILE A 525 -20.61 19.01 20.43
CA ILE A 525 -19.90 18.51 21.62
C ILE A 525 -19.14 17.24 21.25
N ASP A 526 -17.84 17.16 21.53
CA ASP A 526 -17.06 15.96 21.22
C ASP A 526 -17.22 14.88 22.31
N TRP A 527 -17.57 13.66 21.90
CA TRP A 527 -17.64 12.48 22.76
C TRP A 527 -16.52 11.48 22.49
N GLY A 528 -15.70 11.71 21.46
CA GLY A 528 -14.52 10.91 21.15
C GLY A 528 -14.85 9.49 20.66
N ALA A 529 -13.93 8.56 20.95
CA ALA A 529 -14.06 7.17 20.53
C ALA A 529 -15.24 6.46 21.22
N VAL A 530 -16.01 5.70 20.43
CA VAL A 530 -17.06 4.80 20.91
C VAL A 530 -16.43 3.46 21.23
N GLY A 531 -16.29 3.14 22.53
CA GLY A 531 -15.90 1.81 22.99
C GLY A 531 -16.93 0.74 22.62
N VAL A 532 -16.73 -0.49 23.09
CA VAL A 532 -17.63 -1.62 22.78
C VAL A 532 -19.09 -1.28 23.09
N GLN A 533 -19.37 -0.80 24.30
CA GLN A 533 -20.64 -0.18 24.66
C GLN A 533 -20.43 0.87 25.75
N GLN A 534 -21.07 2.04 25.62
CA GLN A 534 -21.04 3.10 26.63
C GLN A 534 -22.35 3.91 26.62
N THR A 535 -22.71 4.52 27.75
CA THR A 535 -23.93 5.35 27.89
C THR A 535 -23.58 6.77 28.32
N LYS A 536 -24.08 7.76 27.57
CA LYS A 536 -24.04 9.18 27.93
C LYS A 536 -25.38 9.55 28.57
N ALA A 537 -25.41 9.61 29.89
CA ALA A 537 -26.63 9.83 30.68
C ALA A 537 -26.86 11.31 31.05
N ASN A 538 -28.07 11.62 31.53
CA ASN A 538 -28.48 12.93 32.04
C ASN A 538 -28.37 14.11 31.05
N LEU A 539 -28.50 13.83 29.75
CA LEU A 539 -28.47 14.85 28.71
C LEU A 539 -29.75 15.71 28.74
N THR A 540 -29.61 16.99 28.40
CA THR A 540 -30.73 17.94 28.27
C THR A 540 -30.73 18.52 26.86
N ILE A 541 -31.69 18.05 26.06
CA ILE A 541 -31.89 18.43 24.66
C ILE A 541 -32.90 19.58 24.61
N ASN A 542 -32.54 20.67 23.95
CA ASN A 542 -33.41 21.84 23.75
C ASN A 542 -33.19 22.40 22.34
N GLY A 543 -34.06 22.04 21.40
CA GLY A 543 -33.89 22.35 19.98
C GLY A 543 -33.00 21.31 19.30
N GLU A 544 -31.95 21.77 18.62
CA GLU A 544 -31.01 20.93 17.88
C GLU A 544 -29.64 20.93 18.58
N GLN A 545 -29.06 19.75 18.79
CA GLN A 545 -27.73 19.55 19.37
C GLN A 545 -26.97 18.53 18.55
N TRP A 546 -25.66 18.73 18.42
CA TRP A 546 -24.76 17.89 17.65
C TRP A 546 -23.66 17.30 18.53
N TYR A 547 -23.33 16.03 18.31
CA TYR A 547 -22.27 15.33 19.02
C TYR A 547 -21.33 14.64 18.05
N ARG A 548 -20.02 14.82 18.19
CA ARG A 548 -19.01 14.11 17.39
C ARG A 548 -18.64 12.80 18.07
N ILE A 549 -18.58 11.72 17.29
CA ILE A 549 -18.17 10.38 17.73
C ILE A 549 -17.23 9.74 16.71
N THR A 550 -16.34 8.86 17.18
CA THR A 550 -15.43 8.09 16.32
C THR A 550 -15.66 6.59 16.53
N ALA A 551 -15.83 5.82 15.46
CA ALA A 551 -15.91 4.36 15.54
C ALA A 551 -14.56 3.78 16.00
N SER A 552 -14.54 2.92 17.02
CA SER A 552 -13.30 2.25 17.45
C SER A 552 -13.01 0.95 16.69
N ARG A 553 -14.03 0.36 16.07
CA ARG A 553 -13.98 -1.00 15.49
C ARG A 553 -14.73 -1.03 14.16
N ASN A 554 -14.29 -1.93 13.27
CA ASN A 554 -15.02 -2.25 12.05
C ASN A 554 -16.36 -2.94 12.39
N GLY A 555 -17.39 -2.68 11.60
CA GLY A 555 -18.71 -3.30 11.74
C GLY A 555 -19.81 -2.30 12.07
N TYR A 556 -20.79 -2.72 12.88
CA TYR A 556 -21.92 -1.85 13.23
C TYR A 556 -21.55 -0.86 14.33
N LEU A 557 -21.78 0.42 14.06
CA LEU A 557 -21.88 1.49 15.04
C LEU A 557 -23.37 1.82 15.23
N THR A 558 -23.88 1.61 16.44
CA THR A 558 -25.27 1.86 16.82
C THR A 558 -25.33 2.97 17.86
N VAL A 559 -26.27 3.90 17.68
CA VAL A 559 -26.67 4.87 18.70
C VAL A 559 -28.16 4.68 18.98
N ASP A 560 -28.54 4.50 20.25
CA ASP A 560 -29.93 4.29 20.67
C ASP A 560 -30.29 5.03 21.96
N ALA A 561 -31.54 5.51 22.06
CA ALA A 561 -32.05 6.18 23.25
C ALA A 561 -32.57 5.18 24.30
N VAL A 562 -31.77 4.94 25.36
CA VAL A 562 -32.11 3.98 26.43
C VAL A 562 -32.91 4.59 27.58
N ALA A 563 -32.95 5.91 27.71
CA ALA A 563 -33.88 6.63 28.59
C ALA A 563 -34.22 8.02 28.03
N GLY A 564 -35.43 8.53 28.32
CA GLY A 564 -35.86 9.88 27.94
C GLY A 564 -36.12 10.11 26.45
N GLY A 565 -36.06 9.07 25.60
CA GLY A 565 -36.07 9.19 24.14
C GLY A 565 -37.38 9.65 23.48
N GLN A 566 -38.53 9.67 24.17
CA GLN A 566 -39.84 9.80 23.50
C GLN A 566 -40.12 11.16 22.82
N ASN A 567 -39.30 12.18 23.06
CA ASN A 567 -39.44 13.53 22.50
C ASN A 567 -38.16 14.01 21.78
N ILE A 568 -37.34 13.09 21.26
CA ILE A 568 -36.17 13.41 20.44
C ILE A 568 -36.22 12.65 19.12
N SER A 569 -35.34 13.00 18.18
CA SER A 569 -35.01 12.21 17.00
C SER A 569 -33.49 12.15 16.85
N LEU A 570 -32.97 10.97 16.50
CA LEU A 570 -31.54 10.72 16.28
C LEU A 570 -31.23 10.51 14.80
N ASP A 571 -30.27 11.26 14.29
CA ASP A 571 -29.69 11.06 12.95
C ASP A 571 -28.17 10.93 13.03
N LEU A 572 -27.58 10.16 12.10
CA LEU A 572 -26.13 10.08 11.89
C LEU A 572 -25.75 10.73 10.57
N TYR A 573 -24.76 11.61 10.63
CA TYR A 573 -24.12 12.28 9.51
C TYR A 573 -22.65 11.86 9.41
N ASN A 574 -22.09 11.80 8.21
CA ASN A 574 -20.66 11.54 8.02
C ASN A 574 -19.80 12.80 8.23
N ALA A 575 -18.48 12.67 8.08
CA ALA A 575 -17.52 13.78 8.19
C ALA A 575 -17.77 14.97 7.24
N SER A 576 -18.48 14.75 6.13
CA SER A 576 -18.87 15.78 5.14
C SER A 576 -20.28 16.35 5.42
N MET A 577 -20.82 16.17 6.63
CA MET A 577 -22.17 16.59 7.02
C MET A 577 -23.30 16.09 6.10
N LYS A 578 -23.10 14.94 5.44
CA LYS A 578 -24.14 14.23 4.68
C LYS A 578 -24.84 13.21 5.59
N LEU A 579 -26.18 13.25 5.61
CA LEU A 579 -26.99 12.26 6.32
C LEU A 579 -26.68 10.85 5.79
N VAL A 580 -26.26 9.94 6.68
CA VAL A 580 -26.01 8.53 6.36
C VAL A 580 -27.08 7.60 6.93
N ARG A 581 -27.69 7.96 8.06
CA ARG A 581 -28.77 7.17 8.68
C ARG A 581 -29.71 8.06 9.47
N GLN A 582 -31.01 7.97 9.14
CA GLN A 582 -32.08 8.50 9.98
C GLN A 582 -32.52 7.44 11.01
N GLY A 583 -32.93 7.89 12.20
CA GLY A 583 -33.42 7.03 13.28
C GLY A 583 -34.76 6.33 12.98
N GLY A 584 -34.98 5.19 13.62
CA GLY A 584 -36.23 4.41 13.54
C GLY A 584 -37.19 4.62 14.71
N ALA A 585 -38.24 3.80 14.80
CA ALA A 585 -39.38 3.92 15.75
C ALA A 585 -39.05 3.76 17.26
N THR A 586 -37.77 3.59 17.61
CA THR A 586 -37.26 3.55 19.00
C THR A 586 -36.07 4.52 19.17
N ASP A 587 -35.95 5.49 18.26
CA ASP A 587 -34.81 6.40 18.11
C ASP A 587 -33.46 5.66 18.21
N ARG A 588 -33.30 4.73 17.26
CA ARG A 588 -32.08 3.95 17.01
C ARG A 588 -31.58 4.24 15.59
N ALA A 589 -30.29 4.52 15.47
CA ALA A 589 -29.58 4.64 14.19
C ALA A 589 -28.40 3.67 14.16
N ASP A 590 -28.31 2.85 13.10
CA ASP A 590 -27.21 1.91 12.85
C ASP A 590 -26.47 2.30 11.56
N VAL A 591 -25.14 2.31 11.59
CA VAL A 591 -24.30 2.48 10.40
C VAL A 591 -23.21 1.41 10.36
N LEU A 592 -22.95 0.86 9.18
CA LEU A 592 -21.79 -0.02 8.95
C LEU A 592 -20.57 0.86 8.69
N THR A 593 -19.48 0.64 9.43
CA THR A 593 -18.31 1.53 9.46
C THR A 593 -16.99 0.77 9.55
N THR A 594 -15.89 1.44 9.21
CA THR A 594 -14.53 1.06 9.60
C THR A 594 -14.09 1.82 10.86
N ALA A 595 -13.11 1.27 11.58
CA ALA A 595 -12.46 1.92 12.72
C ALA A 595 -11.80 3.23 12.30
N GLY A 596 -11.81 4.22 13.20
CA GLY A 596 -11.29 5.58 12.95
C GLY A 596 -12.27 6.52 12.23
N THR A 597 -13.35 6.02 11.64
CA THR A 597 -14.34 6.85 10.95
C THR A 597 -15.10 7.75 11.92
N GLN A 598 -15.22 9.03 11.58
CA GLN A 598 -15.96 10.04 12.35
C GLN A 598 -17.40 10.16 11.86
N TYR A 599 -18.32 10.30 12.82
CA TYR A 599 -19.73 10.61 12.59
C TYR A 599 -20.19 11.74 13.52
N TYR A 600 -21.25 12.41 13.08
CA TYR A 600 -21.97 13.40 13.87
C TYR A 600 -23.37 12.91 14.18
N VAL A 601 -23.67 12.75 15.46
CA VAL A 601 -25.02 12.46 15.96
C VAL A 601 -25.78 13.78 16.06
N ARG A 602 -26.82 13.95 15.26
CA ARG A 602 -27.79 15.04 15.43
C ARG A 602 -28.89 14.58 16.35
N VAL A 603 -29.17 15.35 17.38
CA VAL A 603 -30.28 15.13 18.32
C VAL A 603 -31.19 16.34 18.25
N THR A 604 -32.41 16.15 17.74
CA THR A 604 -33.42 17.21 17.66
C THR A 604 -34.58 16.90 18.59
N GLY A 605 -35.08 17.87 19.35
CA GLY A 605 -36.25 17.68 20.21
C GLY A 605 -36.26 18.54 21.47
N THR A 606 -37.00 18.11 22.49
CA THR A 606 -37.02 18.77 23.80
C THR A 606 -37.25 17.73 24.90
N ALA A 607 -36.19 17.39 25.62
CA ALA A 607 -36.19 16.36 26.65
C ALA A 607 -35.05 16.55 27.67
N SER A 608 -35.30 16.17 28.93
CA SER A 608 -34.32 16.21 30.02
C SER A 608 -34.14 14.83 30.64
N GLY A 609 -32.91 14.49 31.04
CA GLY A 609 -32.62 13.15 31.56
C GLY A 609 -32.48 12.10 30.46
N VAL A 610 -32.19 12.53 29.23
CA VAL A 610 -31.95 11.62 28.11
C VAL A 610 -30.67 10.81 28.37
N ALA A 611 -30.72 9.52 28.09
CA ALA A 611 -29.54 8.66 28.07
C ALA A 611 -29.40 8.03 26.68
N LEU A 612 -28.30 8.36 25.99
CA LEU A 612 -27.95 7.76 24.71
C LEU A 612 -26.87 6.70 24.92
N ARG A 613 -27.13 5.49 24.45
CA ARG A 613 -26.16 4.40 24.39
C ARG A 613 -25.50 4.40 23.03
N LEU A 614 -24.19 4.16 23.03
CA LEU A 614 -23.35 4.04 21.84
C LEU A 614 -22.66 2.68 21.90
N THR A 615 -22.84 1.85 20.86
CA THR A 615 -22.32 0.48 20.79
C THR A 615 -21.57 0.26 19.50
N ASN A 616 -20.38 -0.34 19.58
CA ASN A 616 -19.55 -0.74 18.43
C ASN A 616 -18.99 -2.16 18.65
N ALA A 617 -19.84 -3.05 19.18
CA ALA A 617 -19.51 -4.40 19.65
C ALA A 617 -19.45 -5.47 18.53
N VAL A 618 -20.11 -5.23 17.39
CA VAL A 618 -20.33 -6.22 16.33
C VAL A 618 -19.48 -5.90 15.10
N ALA A 619 -18.62 -6.85 14.71
CA ALA A 619 -17.89 -6.86 13.44
C ALA A 619 -18.35 -8.02 12.54
N ILE A 620 -18.16 -7.88 11.23
CA ILE A 620 -18.51 -8.90 10.23
C ILE A 620 -17.28 -9.20 9.38
N SER A 621 -16.99 -10.49 9.17
CA SER A 621 -15.93 -10.97 8.29
C SER A 621 -16.45 -12.17 7.50
N GLY A 622 -16.71 -12.00 6.20
CA GLY A 622 -17.34 -13.04 5.37
C GLY A 622 -18.71 -13.46 5.90
N ASP A 623 -18.87 -14.76 6.18
CA ASP A 623 -20.07 -15.36 6.77
C ASP A 623 -20.07 -15.37 8.31
N THR A 624 -19.05 -14.75 8.93
CA THR A 624 -18.82 -14.76 10.38
C THR A 624 -19.19 -13.44 11.03
N VAL A 625 -20.04 -13.51 12.06
CA VAL A 625 -20.37 -12.41 12.96
C VAL A 625 -19.47 -12.50 14.19
N HIS A 626 -18.66 -11.46 14.42
CA HIS A 626 -17.79 -11.35 15.58
C HIS A 626 -18.39 -10.38 16.59
N VAL A 627 -18.56 -10.81 17.83
CA VAL A 627 -19.09 -9.99 18.92
C VAL A 627 -18.16 -10.03 20.11
N VAL A 628 -17.94 -8.85 20.71
CA VAL A 628 -17.09 -8.68 21.89
C VAL A 628 -17.89 -7.97 22.99
N GLY A 629 -17.68 -8.40 24.23
CA GLY A 629 -18.07 -7.69 25.44
C GLY A 629 -17.12 -6.54 25.78
N THR A 630 -17.42 -5.89 26.90
CA THR A 630 -16.69 -4.78 27.49
C THR A 630 -15.57 -5.29 28.42
N GLU A 631 -15.00 -4.39 29.23
CA GLU A 631 -14.04 -4.74 30.31
C GLU A 631 -14.74 -4.89 31.67
N GLY A 632 -16.08 -5.03 31.68
CA GLY A 632 -16.86 -5.36 32.86
C GLY A 632 -18.07 -6.22 32.50
N ASN A 633 -18.69 -6.82 33.52
CA ASN A 633 -19.68 -7.90 33.40
C ASN A 633 -20.72 -7.72 32.27
N ASP A 634 -20.67 -8.62 31.29
CA ASP A 634 -21.58 -8.64 30.16
C ASP A 634 -22.68 -9.71 30.27
N ALA A 635 -23.87 -9.34 29.80
CA ALA A 635 -25.00 -10.23 29.58
C ALA A 635 -25.22 -10.41 28.07
N ILE A 636 -24.74 -11.53 27.54
CA ILE A 636 -24.87 -11.89 26.13
C ILE A 636 -25.89 -13.02 25.99
N ALA A 637 -26.76 -12.94 24.99
CA ALA A 637 -27.69 -14.02 24.69
C ALA A 637 -27.81 -14.28 23.18
N PHE A 638 -27.92 -15.55 22.82
CA PHE A 638 -28.16 -16.03 21.46
C PHE A 638 -29.49 -16.77 21.40
N SER A 639 -30.25 -16.52 20.34
CA SER A 639 -31.49 -17.22 20.02
C SER A 639 -31.62 -17.44 18.52
N THR A 640 -32.15 -18.60 18.15
CA THR A 640 -32.67 -18.79 16.79
C THR A 640 -34.05 -18.13 16.71
N GLY A 641 -34.20 -17.14 15.81
CA GLY A 641 -35.39 -16.29 15.79
C GLY A 641 -36.65 -17.02 15.34
N THR A 642 -37.82 -16.55 15.77
CA THR A 642 -39.12 -17.08 15.34
C THR A 642 -39.27 -17.03 13.83
N GLY A 643 -39.33 -18.21 13.20
CA GLY A 643 -39.44 -18.37 11.74
C GLY A 643 -38.14 -18.76 11.03
N GLY A 644 -36.99 -18.83 11.71
CA GLY A 644 -35.74 -19.42 11.18
C GLY A 644 -34.94 -18.56 10.18
N PHE A 645 -35.42 -17.35 9.84
CA PHE A 645 -34.74 -16.44 8.91
C PHE A 645 -33.63 -15.59 9.54
N TYR A 646 -33.61 -15.45 10.87
CA TYR A 646 -32.61 -14.62 11.57
C TYR A 646 -32.05 -15.28 12.84
N HIS A 647 -30.75 -15.11 13.06
CA HIS A 647 -30.12 -15.27 14.36
C HIS A 647 -30.27 -13.98 15.18
N GLY A 648 -30.91 -14.07 16.34
CA GLY A 648 -31.04 -12.97 17.29
C GLY A 648 -29.93 -13.03 18.34
N LEU A 649 -29.11 -11.99 18.42
CA LEU A 649 -28.03 -11.88 19.39
C LEU A 649 -28.18 -10.58 20.18
N SER A 650 -28.16 -10.64 21.52
CA SER A 650 -28.20 -9.45 22.36
C SER A 650 -26.91 -9.25 23.15
N VAL A 651 -26.40 -8.02 23.20
CA VAL A 651 -25.28 -7.60 24.07
C VAL A 651 -25.80 -6.51 25.01
N ASN A 652 -25.88 -6.80 26.32
CA ASN A 652 -26.37 -5.87 27.35
C ASN A 652 -27.72 -5.24 26.98
N GLY A 653 -28.63 -6.05 26.45
CA GLY A 653 -29.97 -5.63 26.03
C GLY A 653 -30.05 -4.84 24.71
N LEU A 654 -28.95 -4.65 23.97
CA LEU A 654 -29.03 -4.23 22.55
C LEU A 654 -29.11 -5.48 21.66
N VAL A 655 -30.20 -5.61 20.91
CA VAL A 655 -30.45 -6.76 20.02
C VAL A 655 -30.00 -6.48 18.59
N PHE A 656 -29.31 -7.44 17.99
CA PHE A 656 -28.95 -7.52 16.58
C PHE A 656 -29.61 -8.75 15.95
N ALA A 657 -29.95 -8.66 14.66
CA ALA A 657 -30.53 -9.74 13.88
C ALA A 657 -29.70 -9.97 12.61
N PHE A 658 -29.30 -11.21 12.36
CA PHE A 658 -28.44 -11.59 11.23
C PHE A 658 -29.12 -12.66 10.38
N ASP A 659 -29.14 -12.46 9.05
CA ASP A 659 -29.77 -13.38 8.09
C ASP A 659 -29.08 -14.76 8.11
N THR A 660 -29.83 -15.82 8.38
CA THR A 660 -29.32 -17.20 8.52
C THR A 660 -28.83 -17.81 7.20
N SER A 661 -29.22 -17.23 6.06
CA SER A 661 -28.72 -17.67 4.74
C SER A 661 -27.30 -17.17 4.46
N VAL A 662 -26.92 -16.03 5.06
CA VAL A 662 -25.62 -15.36 4.87
C VAL A 662 -24.66 -15.64 6.01
N TYR A 663 -25.13 -15.52 7.26
CA TYR A 663 -24.29 -15.55 8.46
C TYR A 663 -24.50 -16.86 9.22
N LYS A 664 -23.55 -17.77 9.08
CA LYS A 664 -23.60 -19.13 9.67
C LYS A 664 -22.65 -19.29 10.84
N ASN A 665 -21.62 -18.46 10.92
CA ASN A 665 -20.58 -18.55 11.94
C ASN A 665 -20.74 -17.38 12.92
N LEU A 666 -20.71 -17.68 14.22
CA LEU A 666 -20.73 -16.67 15.28
C LEU A 666 -19.52 -16.88 16.20
N ALA A 667 -18.72 -15.84 16.37
CA ALA A 667 -17.58 -15.82 17.29
C ALA A 667 -17.84 -14.75 18.35
N VAL A 668 -18.07 -15.18 19.59
CA VAL A 668 -18.52 -14.32 20.68
C VAL A 668 -17.50 -14.36 21.82
N SER A 669 -17.11 -13.21 22.37
CA SER A 669 -16.25 -13.14 23.55
C SER A 669 -16.88 -12.24 24.60
N GLY A 670 -16.92 -12.67 25.87
CA GLY A 670 -17.25 -11.78 26.99
C GLY A 670 -16.17 -10.71 27.25
N ALA A 671 -14.95 -10.97 26.77
CA ALA A 671 -13.74 -10.18 27.01
C ALA A 671 -13.29 -10.21 28.49
N GLY A 672 -13.70 -9.23 29.30
CA GLY A 672 -13.23 -9.10 30.68
C GLY A 672 -14.35 -8.74 31.64
N GLY A 673 -14.48 -9.47 32.75
CA GLY A 673 -15.52 -9.24 33.73
C GLY A 673 -15.91 -10.50 34.49
N THR A 674 -17.19 -10.62 34.79
CA THR A 674 -17.84 -11.88 35.14
C THR A 674 -19.05 -11.99 34.25
N ASP A 675 -18.89 -12.76 33.18
CA ASP A 675 -19.75 -12.68 32.01
C ASP A 675 -20.74 -13.85 31.98
N SER A 676 -21.83 -13.62 31.28
CA SER A 676 -22.93 -14.57 31.16
C SER A 676 -23.34 -14.75 29.70
N PHE A 677 -23.48 -16.01 29.28
CA PHE A 677 -23.95 -16.37 27.95
C PHE A 677 -25.14 -17.32 28.05
N VAL A 678 -26.31 -16.85 27.61
CA VAL A 678 -27.53 -17.68 27.51
C VAL A 678 -27.79 -18.03 26.04
N LEU A 679 -27.88 -19.31 25.73
CA LEU A 679 -28.05 -19.81 24.37
C LEU A 679 -29.32 -20.64 24.24
N HIS A 680 -30.13 -20.29 23.25
CA HIS A 680 -31.37 -20.96 22.90
C HIS A 680 -31.21 -21.63 21.53
N GLY A 681 -31.26 -22.98 21.53
CA GLY A 681 -31.11 -23.82 20.34
C GLY A 681 -32.32 -23.81 19.41
N THR A 682 -32.59 -24.93 18.76
CA THR A 682 -33.75 -25.17 17.90
C THR A 682 -34.57 -26.37 18.40
N ALA A 683 -35.53 -26.82 17.58
CA ALA A 683 -36.27 -28.07 17.75
C ALA A 683 -35.69 -29.21 16.87
N GLN A 684 -34.44 -29.07 16.43
CA GLN A 684 -33.67 -30.04 15.65
C GLN A 684 -32.42 -30.45 16.44
N LYS A 685 -31.62 -31.37 15.89
CA LYS A 685 -30.44 -31.89 16.57
C LYS A 685 -29.31 -30.86 16.69
N GLU A 686 -28.99 -30.50 17.93
CA GLU A 686 -27.79 -29.75 18.29
C GLU A 686 -26.70 -30.60 18.96
N THR A 687 -25.46 -30.10 18.91
CA THR A 687 -24.34 -30.63 19.70
C THR A 687 -23.57 -29.48 20.33
N VAL A 688 -23.36 -29.54 21.64
CA VAL A 688 -22.61 -28.52 22.39
C VAL A 688 -21.40 -29.13 23.11
N LEU A 689 -20.27 -28.46 23.00
CA LEU A 689 -19.08 -28.65 23.84
C LEU A 689 -18.99 -27.46 24.80
N LEU A 690 -18.88 -27.75 26.09
CA LEU A 690 -18.76 -26.79 27.18
C LEU A 690 -17.44 -27.05 27.92
N GLY A 691 -16.52 -26.10 27.84
CA GLY A 691 -15.24 -26.13 28.55
C GLY A 691 -15.15 -25.02 29.59
N VAL A 692 -13.99 -24.91 30.26
CA VAL A 692 -13.72 -23.78 31.14
C VAL A 692 -13.76 -22.48 30.31
N ASN A 693 -14.64 -21.56 30.73
CA ASN A 693 -14.93 -20.25 30.13
C ASN A 693 -15.11 -20.27 28.61
N SER A 694 -15.63 -21.37 28.05
CA SER A 694 -15.71 -21.59 26.60
C SER A 694 -16.87 -22.51 26.18
N ILE A 695 -17.40 -22.25 24.98
CA ILE A 695 -18.47 -23.02 24.36
C ILE A 695 -18.22 -23.19 22.85
N SER A 696 -18.59 -24.35 22.32
CA SER A 696 -18.84 -24.55 20.88
C SER A 696 -20.20 -25.22 20.70
N LEU A 697 -21.14 -24.53 20.07
CA LEU A 697 -22.50 -25.01 19.77
C LEU A 697 -22.64 -25.15 18.25
N THR A 698 -22.96 -26.36 17.80
CA THR A 698 -23.24 -26.66 16.39
C THR A 698 -24.70 -27.09 16.25
N GLY A 699 -25.43 -26.42 15.35
CA GLY A 699 -26.81 -26.73 15.02
C GLY A 699 -27.11 -26.58 13.53
N PRO A 700 -28.32 -26.93 13.07
CA PRO A 700 -28.65 -26.87 11.65
C PRO A 700 -28.62 -25.44 11.11
N GLY A 701 -27.61 -25.15 10.30
CA GLY A 701 -27.40 -23.85 9.68
C GLY A 701 -26.50 -22.89 10.45
N TYR A 702 -26.00 -23.25 11.65
CA TYR A 702 -25.13 -22.37 12.43
C TYR A 702 -24.05 -23.09 13.26
N VAL A 703 -22.92 -22.42 13.42
CA VAL A 703 -21.84 -22.75 14.35
C VAL A 703 -21.54 -21.52 15.19
N LEU A 704 -21.52 -21.69 16.50
CA LEU A 704 -21.26 -20.63 17.46
C LEU A 704 -20.12 -21.05 18.39
N VAL A 705 -19.09 -20.22 18.46
CA VAL A 705 -17.96 -20.37 19.38
C VAL A 705 -17.96 -19.19 20.35
N GLY A 706 -17.88 -19.50 21.65
CA GLY A 706 -17.84 -18.53 22.74
C GLY A 706 -16.59 -18.68 23.61
N SER A 707 -16.00 -17.57 24.06
CA SER A 707 -14.86 -17.53 25.00
C SER A 707 -15.02 -16.43 26.05
N SER A 708 -14.31 -16.54 27.18
CA SER A 708 -14.41 -15.62 28.32
C SER A 708 -15.84 -15.51 28.83
N PHE A 709 -16.41 -16.63 29.28
CA PHE A 709 -17.74 -16.67 29.90
C PHE A 709 -17.74 -17.55 31.16
N GLU A 710 -17.78 -16.93 32.32
CA GLU A 710 -17.82 -17.64 33.61
C GLU A 710 -19.15 -18.36 33.83
N ASN A 711 -20.24 -17.89 33.19
CA ASN A 711 -21.58 -18.46 33.35
C ASN A 711 -22.21 -18.78 31.99
N ILE A 712 -22.27 -20.06 31.62
CA ILE A 712 -22.84 -20.50 30.33
C ILE A 712 -24.10 -21.33 30.57
N VAL A 713 -25.22 -20.95 29.94
CA VAL A 713 -26.49 -21.67 29.98
C VAL A 713 -26.93 -21.99 28.56
N VAL A 714 -27.15 -23.26 28.26
CA VAL A 714 -27.56 -23.74 26.93
C VAL A 714 -28.89 -24.49 27.05
N VAL A 715 -29.89 -24.07 26.30
CA VAL A 715 -31.24 -24.63 26.32
C VAL A 715 -31.58 -25.19 24.95
N GLY A 716 -31.60 -26.52 24.82
CA GLY A 716 -32.19 -27.21 23.66
C GLY A 716 -33.71 -27.09 23.69
N MET A 717 -34.36 -26.97 22.53
CA MET A 717 -35.84 -26.91 22.45
C MET A 717 -36.45 -28.18 21.83
N GLY A 718 -35.69 -29.28 21.86
CA GLY A 718 -36.07 -30.60 21.35
C GLY A 718 -35.21 -31.01 20.18
N GLY A 719 -34.99 -32.31 20.05
CA GLY A 719 -34.01 -32.88 19.13
C GLY A 719 -33.40 -34.14 19.73
N ASP A 720 -32.42 -34.72 19.05
CA ASP A 720 -31.55 -35.76 19.62
C ASP A 720 -30.23 -35.10 20.06
N ASP A 721 -30.36 -34.19 21.03
CA ASP A 721 -29.32 -33.22 21.38
C ASP A 721 -28.26 -33.83 22.28
N ALA A 722 -27.00 -33.46 22.05
CA ALA A 722 -25.84 -33.95 22.80
C ALA A 722 -25.02 -32.83 23.46
N ALA A 723 -24.78 -32.93 24.77
CA ALA A 723 -23.93 -32.01 25.52
C ALA A 723 -22.66 -32.71 26.06
N TYR A 724 -21.50 -32.17 25.73
CA TYR A 724 -20.18 -32.63 26.18
C TYR A 724 -19.59 -31.57 27.12
N MET A 725 -19.25 -31.93 28.35
CA MET A 725 -18.83 -31.00 29.40
C MET A 725 -17.47 -31.42 29.97
N TYR A 726 -16.50 -30.52 29.95
CA TYR A 726 -15.12 -30.77 30.38
C TYR A 726 -14.77 -29.94 31.61
N GLY A 727 -14.13 -30.58 32.59
CA GLY A 727 -13.66 -29.91 33.81
C GLY A 727 -12.43 -29.03 33.61
N SER A 728 -12.03 -28.36 34.68
CA SER A 728 -10.73 -27.73 34.83
C SER A 728 -9.66 -28.76 35.26
N ALA A 729 -8.42 -28.32 35.50
CA ALA A 729 -7.42 -29.14 36.18
C ALA A 729 -7.58 -29.12 37.73
N GLY A 730 -8.60 -28.44 38.25
CA GLY A 730 -8.83 -28.17 39.67
C GLY A 730 -9.68 -29.24 40.35
N ALA A 731 -10.67 -28.79 41.11
CA ALA A 731 -11.70 -29.64 41.70
C ALA A 731 -13.05 -29.25 41.12
N ASP A 732 -13.62 -30.13 40.31
CA ASP A 732 -14.86 -29.89 39.59
C ASP A 732 -16.01 -30.77 40.08
N THR A 733 -17.23 -30.30 39.89
CA THR A 733 -18.43 -31.09 40.14
C THR A 733 -19.32 -31.17 38.92
N TYR A 734 -19.66 -32.40 38.54
CA TYR A 734 -20.68 -32.71 37.56
C TYR A 734 -21.98 -33.08 38.28
N ARG A 735 -23.08 -32.37 38.03
CA ARG A 735 -24.41 -32.64 38.61
C ARG A 735 -25.42 -32.88 37.51
N THR A 736 -26.12 -34.01 37.55
CA THR A 736 -27.08 -34.39 36.51
C THR A 736 -28.47 -34.63 37.05
N TYR A 737 -29.48 -34.18 36.33
CA TYR A 737 -30.91 -34.38 36.59
C TYR A 737 -31.59 -34.91 35.31
N GLY A 738 -32.87 -35.30 35.38
CA GLY A 738 -33.62 -35.71 34.19
C GLY A 738 -33.88 -34.61 33.16
N ASP A 739 -33.81 -33.33 33.55
CA ASP A 739 -34.08 -32.16 32.69
C ASP A 739 -32.82 -31.36 32.30
N ARG A 740 -31.74 -31.47 33.08
CA ARG A 740 -30.54 -30.63 32.94
C ARG A 740 -29.27 -31.25 33.54
N VAL A 741 -28.13 -30.73 33.12
CA VAL A 741 -26.80 -31.00 33.69
C VAL A 741 -26.04 -29.72 34.00
N VAL A 742 -25.17 -29.76 35.00
CA VAL A 742 -24.30 -28.65 35.42
C VAL A 742 -22.88 -29.17 35.65
N MET A 743 -21.90 -28.50 35.05
CA MET A 743 -20.47 -28.71 35.30
C MET A 743 -19.91 -27.40 35.87
N SER A 744 -19.38 -27.44 37.09
CA SER A 744 -18.99 -26.24 37.83
C SER A 744 -17.69 -26.44 38.61
N GLY A 745 -16.84 -25.43 38.61
CA GLY A 745 -15.58 -25.40 39.36
C GLY A 745 -15.17 -23.99 39.75
N ALA A 746 -13.89 -23.81 40.07
CA ALA A 746 -13.35 -22.48 40.38
C ALA A 746 -13.38 -21.58 39.12
N GLY A 747 -14.18 -20.51 39.16
CA GLY A 747 -14.24 -19.51 38.09
C GLY A 747 -15.17 -19.85 36.92
N TYR A 748 -15.90 -20.97 36.92
CA TYR A 748 -16.87 -21.27 35.86
C TYR A 748 -18.06 -22.12 36.31
N ASN A 749 -19.20 -21.91 35.65
CA ASN A 749 -20.45 -22.63 35.85
C ASN A 749 -21.16 -22.82 34.49
N ASN A 750 -21.07 -24.02 33.95
CA ASN A 750 -21.71 -24.43 32.69
C ASN A 750 -22.98 -25.23 32.98
N ARG A 751 -24.08 -24.93 32.31
CA ARG A 751 -25.38 -25.59 32.45
C ARG A 751 -25.98 -25.91 31.07
N ALA A 752 -26.46 -27.12 30.89
CA ALA A 752 -27.19 -27.54 29.68
C ALA A 752 -28.55 -28.11 30.06
N GLU A 753 -29.61 -27.70 29.37
CA GLU A 753 -31.02 -28.04 29.63
C GLU A 753 -31.68 -28.61 28.36
N GLY A 754 -32.53 -29.62 28.52
CA GLY A 754 -33.25 -30.24 27.39
C GLY A 754 -32.40 -31.20 26.53
N PHE A 755 -31.14 -31.46 26.90
CA PHE A 755 -30.26 -32.37 26.17
C PHE A 755 -30.50 -33.83 26.55
N ALA A 756 -31.00 -34.64 25.61
CA ALA A 756 -31.29 -36.06 25.83
C ALA A 756 -30.04 -36.92 26.11
N ASN A 757 -28.88 -36.52 25.58
CA ASN A 757 -27.60 -37.20 25.85
C ASN A 757 -26.58 -36.24 26.43
N THR A 758 -26.00 -36.58 27.59
CA THR A 758 -24.96 -35.74 28.21
C THR A 758 -23.72 -36.56 28.60
N TYR A 759 -22.56 -35.92 28.51
CA TYR A 759 -21.23 -36.52 28.65
C TYR A 759 -20.34 -35.58 29.47
N GLY A 760 -20.24 -35.80 30.78
CA GLY A 760 -19.27 -35.15 31.64
C GLY A 760 -17.93 -35.89 31.62
N PHE A 761 -16.82 -35.16 31.55
CA PHE A 761 -15.47 -35.69 31.62
C PHE A 761 -14.71 -35.04 32.79
N ALA A 762 -14.24 -35.88 33.71
CA ALA A 762 -13.29 -35.47 34.73
C ALA A 762 -11.93 -35.15 34.07
N ASN A 763 -11.29 -34.09 34.54
CA ASN A 763 -9.94 -33.69 34.14
C ASN A 763 -8.97 -33.69 35.34
N SER A 764 -9.44 -34.08 36.53
CA SER A 764 -8.68 -34.18 37.77
C SER A 764 -9.11 -35.38 38.63
N LEU A 765 -8.22 -35.87 39.49
CA LEU A 765 -8.47 -37.01 40.38
C LEU A 765 -9.35 -36.69 41.60
N ILE A 766 -9.71 -35.41 41.78
CA ILE A 766 -10.57 -34.92 42.87
C ILE A 766 -11.96 -34.48 42.38
N ASP A 767 -12.28 -34.74 41.11
CA ASP A 767 -13.59 -34.44 40.52
C ASP A 767 -14.66 -35.41 41.03
N VAL A 768 -15.87 -34.89 41.25
CA VAL A 768 -17.00 -35.67 41.78
C VAL A 768 -18.24 -35.55 40.88
N ALA A 769 -18.88 -36.69 40.58
CA ALA A 769 -20.15 -36.72 39.86
C ALA A 769 -21.33 -37.02 40.80
N TYR A 770 -22.35 -36.17 40.81
CA TYR A 770 -23.63 -36.39 41.49
C TYR A 770 -24.72 -36.64 40.45
N MET A 771 -25.24 -37.86 40.40
CA MET A 771 -26.16 -38.32 39.36
C MET A 771 -27.54 -38.53 40.01
N TYR A 772 -28.46 -37.59 39.80
CA TYR A 772 -29.84 -37.69 40.28
C TYR A 772 -30.74 -38.33 39.22
N GLY A 773 -31.69 -39.15 39.68
CA GLY A 773 -32.79 -39.65 38.88
C GLY A 773 -33.79 -38.56 38.48
N SER A 774 -34.92 -39.04 37.96
CA SER A 774 -36.14 -38.32 37.68
C SER A 774 -37.29 -38.94 38.48
N ALA A 775 -38.49 -38.36 38.43
CA ALA A 775 -39.68 -39.00 39.01
C ALA A 775 -40.16 -40.27 38.27
N GLY A 776 -39.39 -40.77 37.28
CA GLY A 776 -39.69 -41.91 36.44
C GLY A 776 -39.25 -43.25 37.05
N ALA A 777 -38.78 -44.14 36.18
CA ALA A 777 -38.16 -45.40 36.55
C ALA A 777 -36.78 -45.46 35.90
N ASP A 778 -35.75 -45.18 36.70
CA ASP A 778 -34.42 -44.89 36.18
C ASP A 778 -33.42 -46.00 36.51
N THR A 779 -32.35 -46.08 35.72
CA THR A 779 -31.25 -47.02 35.94
C THR A 779 -29.92 -46.31 36.13
N TYR A 780 -29.29 -46.57 37.27
CA TYR A 780 -27.92 -46.15 37.58
C TYR A 780 -26.95 -47.30 37.31
N ARG A 781 -26.16 -47.21 36.22
CA ARG A 781 -25.14 -48.22 35.86
C ARG A 781 -23.76 -47.68 36.16
N THR A 782 -22.97 -48.38 36.95
CA THR A 782 -21.61 -47.95 37.33
C THR A 782 -20.56 -48.95 36.84
N TYR A 783 -19.46 -48.44 36.32
CA TYR A 783 -18.26 -49.19 35.94
C TYR A 783 -17.02 -48.50 36.54
N ALA A 784 -15.86 -49.11 36.44
CA ALA A 784 -14.60 -48.51 36.89
C ALA A 784 -14.16 -47.28 36.07
N ASP A 785 -14.54 -47.18 34.79
CA ASP A 785 -14.16 -46.09 33.88
C ASP A 785 -15.24 -45.01 33.70
N ARG A 786 -16.51 -45.35 33.95
CA ARG A 786 -17.67 -44.49 33.68
C ARG A 786 -18.90 -44.85 34.48
N VAL A 787 -19.82 -43.90 34.55
CA VAL A 787 -21.15 -44.06 35.17
C VAL A 787 -22.22 -43.51 34.24
N ILE A 788 -23.39 -44.16 34.22
CA ILE A 788 -24.54 -43.83 33.38
C ILE A 788 -25.79 -43.79 34.25
N MET A 789 -26.46 -42.63 34.30
CA MET A 789 -27.82 -42.50 34.81
C MET A 789 -28.76 -42.34 33.61
N SER A 790 -29.71 -43.26 33.43
CA SER A 790 -30.60 -43.27 32.26
C SER A 790 -32.06 -43.49 32.64
N GLY A 791 -32.93 -42.70 32.06
CA GLY A 791 -34.39 -42.76 32.25
C GLY A 791 -35.16 -42.56 30.94
N PRO A 792 -36.50 -42.47 31.00
CA PRO A 792 -37.32 -42.13 29.85
C PRO A 792 -36.94 -40.75 29.29
N GLY A 793 -36.33 -40.74 28.10
CA GLY A 793 -35.97 -39.51 27.38
C GLY A 793 -34.61 -38.90 27.71
N TYR A 794 -33.82 -39.48 28.63
CA TYR A 794 -32.48 -38.95 28.95
C TYR A 794 -31.45 -40.04 29.29
N ALA A 795 -30.19 -39.77 28.97
CA ALA A 795 -29.04 -40.60 29.33
C ALA A 795 -27.82 -39.73 29.68
N ASN A 796 -27.60 -39.57 30.98
CA ASN A 796 -26.50 -38.79 31.54
C ASN A 796 -25.29 -39.68 31.82
N ARG A 797 -24.12 -39.30 31.30
CA ARG A 797 -22.90 -40.10 31.40
C ARG A 797 -21.78 -39.29 32.03
N ALA A 798 -20.99 -39.91 32.90
CA ALA A 798 -19.84 -39.34 33.57
C ALA A 798 -18.63 -40.27 33.34
N TYR A 799 -17.53 -39.74 32.83
CA TYR A 799 -16.32 -40.49 32.49
C TYR A 799 -15.14 -40.07 33.37
N SER A 800 -14.37 -41.06 33.83
CA SER A 800 -13.11 -40.88 34.59
C SER A 800 -13.22 -40.16 35.95
N PHE A 801 -14.43 -39.93 36.48
CA PHE A 801 -14.64 -39.41 37.83
C PHE A 801 -14.26 -40.46 38.88
N VAL A 802 -13.33 -40.11 39.77
CA VAL A 802 -12.86 -41.02 40.83
C VAL A 802 -13.95 -41.28 41.87
N ALA A 803 -14.83 -40.31 42.13
CA ALA A 803 -15.96 -40.46 43.05
C ALA A 803 -17.29 -40.14 42.35
N THR A 804 -18.25 -41.06 42.47
CA THR A 804 -19.59 -40.88 41.91
C THR A 804 -20.69 -41.20 42.94
N HIS A 805 -21.79 -40.46 42.87
CA HIS A 805 -22.90 -40.52 43.81
C HIS A 805 -24.23 -40.52 43.05
N GLY A 806 -24.80 -41.70 42.86
CA GLY A 806 -26.16 -41.90 42.36
C GLY A 806 -27.20 -41.72 43.46
N PHE A 807 -28.29 -41.03 43.14
CA PHE A 807 -29.46 -40.88 44.01
C PHE A 807 -30.71 -41.28 43.23
N ALA A 808 -31.48 -42.21 43.78
CA ALA A 808 -32.84 -42.49 43.34
C ALA A 808 -33.78 -41.34 43.72
N ASP A 809 -34.82 -41.15 42.93
CA ASP A 809 -35.93 -40.22 43.20
C ASP A 809 -37.30 -40.95 43.14
N SER A 810 -37.28 -42.25 42.80
CA SER A 810 -38.46 -43.11 42.69
C SER A 810 -38.22 -44.53 43.26
N THR A 811 -39.29 -45.15 43.77
CA THR A 811 -39.25 -46.54 44.29
C THR A 811 -39.18 -47.60 43.18
N SER A 812 -39.17 -47.20 41.91
CA SER A 812 -38.89 -48.08 40.77
C SER A 812 -37.43 -48.06 40.31
N ASP A 813 -36.58 -47.22 40.91
CA ASP A 813 -35.21 -47.02 40.44
C ASP A 813 -34.30 -48.21 40.78
N THR A 814 -33.45 -48.58 39.82
CA THR A 814 -32.52 -49.71 39.92
C THR A 814 -31.08 -49.26 39.75
N ALA A 815 -30.17 -49.73 40.62
CA ALA A 815 -28.74 -49.59 40.44
C ALA A 815 -28.08 -50.93 40.05
N LEU A 816 -27.21 -50.90 39.05
CA LEU A 816 -26.42 -52.04 38.56
C LEU A 816 -24.94 -51.65 38.65
N MET A 817 -24.22 -52.25 39.59
CA MET A 817 -22.86 -51.83 39.95
C MET A 817 -21.87 -52.90 39.52
N TYR A 818 -21.09 -52.60 38.48
CA TYR A 818 -20.04 -53.48 37.96
C TYR A 818 -18.68 -53.08 38.55
N ASP A 819 -17.85 -54.08 38.75
CA ASP A 819 -16.48 -53.99 39.27
C ASP A 819 -15.46 -53.56 38.19
N SER A 820 -14.17 -53.72 38.52
CA SER A 820 -13.05 -53.65 37.60
C SER A 820 -12.48 -55.05 37.33
N ALA A 821 -11.30 -55.15 36.69
CA ALA A 821 -10.58 -56.41 36.54
C ALA A 821 -9.51 -56.63 37.64
N GLY A 822 -9.60 -55.87 38.74
CA GLY A 822 -8.76 -56.00 39.93
C GLY A 822 -9.60 -56.34 41.16
N SER A 823 -8.97 -56.50 42.33
CA SER A 823 -9.71 -56.79 43.56
C SER A 823 -10.56 -55.60 44.02
N ASP A 824 -11.88 -55.81 44.09
CA ASP A 824 -12.87 -54.78 44.38
C ASP A 824 -13.72 -55.08 45.64
N PHE A 825 -14.28 -54.02 46.22
CA PHE A 825 -15.17 -54.09 47.39
C PHE A 825 -16.58 -53.61 47.04
N TYR A 826 -17.57 -54.47 47.28
CA TYR A 826 -18.99 -54.13 47.23
C TYR A 826 -19.60 -54.15 48.64
N ARG A 827 -20.19 -53.04 49.07
CA ARG A 827 -20.84 -52.92 50.39
C ARG A 827 -22.24 -52.37 50.21
N ALA A 828 -23.27 -53.14 50.54
CA ALA A 828 -24.66 -52.72 50.43
C ALA A 828 -25.37 -52.77 51.79
N TYR A 829 -26.19 -51.76 52.01
CA TYR A 829 -27.02 -51.48 53.19
C TYR A 829 -28.43 -51.17 52.70
N SER A 830 -29.40 -51.19 53.61
CA SER A 830 -30.80 -50.86 53.31
C SER A 830 -31.05 -49.45 52.74
N ASP A 831 -30.11 -48.50 52.89
CA ASP A 831 -30.20 -47.14 52.34
C ASP A 831 -29.25 -46.84 51.15
N ARG A 832 -28.20 -47.64 50.95
CA ARG A 832 -27.12 -47.35 49.99
C ARG A 832 -26.27 -48.57 49.65
N ALA A 833 -25.64 -48.55 48.47
CA ALA A 833 -24.54 -49.44 48.13
C ALA A 833 -23.31 -48.67 47.65
N ILE A 834 -22.13 -49.28 47.79
CA ILE A 834 -20.83 -48.74 47.38
C ILE A 834 -20.08 -49.85 46.66
N MET A 835 -19.60 -49.58 45.44
CA MET A 835 -18.62 -50.40 44.72
C MET A 835 -17.33 -49.58 44.60
N SER A 836 -16.20 -50.09 45.08
CA SER A 836 -14.94 -49.34 45.12
C SER A 836 -13.71 -50.21 44.87
N GLY A 837 -12.81 -49.67 44.06
CA GLY A 837 -11.50 -50.25 43.73
C GLY A 837 -10.36 -49.27 43.93
N THR A 838 -9.22 -49.53 43.28
CA THR A 838 -8.00 -48.72 43.45
C THR A 838 -8.12 -47.29 42.93
N LEU A 839 -8.96 -47.04 41.90
CA LEU A 839 -9.06 -45.74 41.21
C LEU A 839 -10.49 -45.21 41.08
N TYR A 840 -11.49 -45.86 41.69
CA TYR A 840 -12.88 -45.45 41.59
C TYR A 840 -13.67 -45.81 42.86
N ASN A 841 -14.68 -44.99 43.19
CA ASN A 841 -15.60 -45.17 44.29
C ASN A 841 -17.01 -44.74 43.85
N ASN A 842 -17.81 -45.72 43.49
CA ASN A 842 -19.17 -45.54 43.00
C ASN A 842 -20.16 -45.81 44.15
N ARG A 843 -20.98 -44.83 44.49
CA ARG A 843 -22.05 -44.97 45.50
C ARG A 843 -23.42 -44.85 44.85
N ALA A 844 -24.35 -45.73 45.21
CA ALA A 844 -25.78 -45.64 44.93
C ALA A 844 -26.52 -45.41 46.26
N THR A 845 -27.48 -44.48 46.32
CA THR A 845 -28.26 -44.17 47.54
C THR A 845 -29.76 -44.12 47.23
N GLY A 846 -30.59 -44.76 48.05
CA GLY A 846 -32.06 -44.74 47.97
C GLY A 846 -32.71 -45.62 46.89
N PHE A 847 -31.93 -46.33 46.07
CA PHE A 847 -32.46 -47.21 45.02
C PHE A 847 -33.19 -48.41 45.61
N ALA A 848 -34.41 -48.68 45.12
CA ALA A 848 -35.23 -49.79 45.61
C ALA A 848 -34.63 -51.16 45.27
N ARG A 849 -33.83 -51.25 44.20
CA ARG A 849 -33.11 -52.47 43.82
C ARG A 849 -31.66 -52.15 43.48
N VAL A 850 -30.70 -52.83 44.12
CA VAL A 850 -29.27 -52.65 43.84
C VAL A 850 -28.57 -53.99 43.68
N THR A 851 -28.02 -54.24 42.49
CA THR A 851 -27.27 -55.46 42.19
C THR A 851 -25.79 -55.14 41.89
N GLY A 852 -24.90 -55.67 42.71
CA GLY A 852 -23.46 -55.70 42.46
C GLY A 852 -23.07 -56.93 41.62
N TYR A 853 -22.17 -56.73 40.66
CA TYR A 853 -21.60 -57.78 39.82
C TYR A 853 -20.07 -57.74 39.91
N ALA A 854 -19.47 -58.86 40.30
CA ALA A 854 -18.03 -59.10 40.16
C ALA A 854 -17.72 -59.90 38.89
N SER A 855 -16.48 -59.82 38.41
CA SER A 855 -16.02 -60.37 37.14
C SER A 855 -14.70 -61.14 37.26
N THR A 856 -13.57 -60.46 37.48
CA THR A 856 -12.25 -61.08 37.68
C THR A 856 -11.42 -60.26 38.67
N GLY A 857 -11.08 -60.86 39.80
CA GLY A 857 -10.31 -60.18 40.83
C GLY A 857 -10.07 -61.08 42.03
N TYR A 858 -10.26 -60.51 43.21
CA TYR A 858 -10.54 -61.27 44.43
C TYR A 858 -11.50 -60.42 45.23
N ASP A 859 -12.79 -60.64 44.99
CA ASP A 859 -13.79 -59.59 45.13
C ASP A 859 -14.70 -59.87 46.32
N GLN A 860 -15.01 -58.81 47.07
CA GLN A 860 -15.57 -58.94 48.41
C GLN A 860 -16.90 -58.21 48.54
N ALA A 861 -17.98 -58.98 48.73
CA ALA A 861 -19.33 -58.48 48.98
C ALA A 861 -19.68 -58.48 50.48
N TYR A 862 -20.23 -57.37 50.96
CA TYR A 862 -20.71 -57.17 52.32
C TYR A 862 -22.16 -56.69 52.23
N LEU A 863 -23.13 -57.56 52.54
CA LEU A 863 -24.56 -57.26 52.53
C LEU A 863 -25.03 -57.11 53.99
N HIS A 864 -25.61 -55.96 54.31
CA HIS A 864 -26.10 -55.61 55.65
C HIS A 864 -27.63 -55.60 55.69
N ASP A 865 -28.20 -56.16 56.75
CA ASP A 865 -29.62 -56.10 57.07
C ASP A 865 -30.12 -54.67 57.38
N SER A 866 -31.41 -54.59 57.69
CA SER A 866 -32.09 -53.40 58.22
C SER A 866 -32.57 -53.66 59.66
N ALA A 867 -33.16 -52.65 60.29
CA ALA A 867 -33.81 -52.83 61.59
C ALA A 867 -35.10 -53.69 61.55
N GLY A 868 -35.59 -54.05 60.35
CA GLY A 868 -36.79 -54.87 60.11
C GLY A 868 -36.49 -56.38 59.98
N ASN A 869 -37.53 -57.18 59.75
CA ASN A 869 -37.38 -58.62 59.54
C ASN A 869 -37.03 -58.91 58.07
N ASP A 870 -35.77 -59.25 57.81
CA ASP A 870 -35.26 -59.36 56.45
C ASP A 870 -35.06 -60.82 56.01
N LEU A 871 -35.14 -61.07 54.70
CA LEU A 871 -34.91 -62.38 54.10
C LEU A 871 -33.57 -62.38 53.36
N GLY A 872 -32.59 -63.09 53.90
CA GLY A 872 -31.36 -63.42 53.21
C GLY A 872 -31.58 -64.61 52.28
N THR A 873 -31.11 -64.52 51.04
CA THR A 873 -31.13 -65.61 50.06
C THR A 873 -29.72 -65.84 49.56
N VAL A 874 -29.19 -67.06 49.67
CA VAL A 874 -27.82 -67.42 49.27
C VAL A 874 -27.84 -68.67 48.39
N ARG A 875 -27.18 -68.59 47.23
CA ARG A 875 -27.23 -69.55 46.11
C ARG A 875 -25.90 -69.59 45.37
N SER A 876 -25.70 -70.57 44.47
CA SER A 876 -24.47 -70.67 43.67
C SER A 876 -24.20 -69.46 42.76
N TRP A 877 -25.20 -68.65 42.41
CA TRP A 877 -25.02 -67.41 41.63
C TRP A 877 -24.55 -66.21 42.46
N GLY A 878 -24.61 -66.30 43.80
CA GLY A 878 -24.42 -65.18 44.72
C GLY A 878 -25.50 -65.12 45.79
N GLY A 879 -25.73 -63.95 46.36
CA GLY A 879 -26.69 -63.75 47.44
C GLY A 879 -27.37 -62.40 47.42
N ALA A 880 -28.48 -62.30 48.15
CA ALA A 880 -29.29 -61.11 48.27
C ALA A 880 -29.89 -60.98 49.68
N ILE A 881 -30.31 -59.77 50.03
CA ILE A 881 -31.20 -59.48 51.15
C ILE A 881 -32.42 -58.71 50.62
N ASP A 882 -33.60 -59.26 50.87
CA ASP A 882 -34.89 -58.55 50.72
C ASP A 882 -35.23 -57.92 52.08
N HIS A 883 -35.25 -56.58 52.13
CA HIS A 883 -35.54 -55.83 53.34
C HIS A 883 -37.04 -55.67 53.60
N ALA A 884 -37.44 -55.65 54.87
CA ALA A 884 -38.82 -55.36 55.29
C ALA A 884 -39.34 -53.99 54.82
N SER A 885 -38.44 -53.05 54.51
CA SER A 885 -38.74 -51.74 53.92
C SER A 885 -39.09 -51.79 52.43
N GLY A 886 -38.96 -52.95 51.77
CA GLY A 886 -39.20 -53.14 50.33
C GLY A 886 -37.98 -52.93 49.44
N GLY A 887 -36.80 -52.69 50.01
CA GLY A 887 -35.53 -52.61 49.27
C GLY A 887 -34.89 -53.98 49.03
N HIS A 888 -34.25 -54.17 47.89
CA HIS A 888 -33.54 -55.40 47.50
C HIS A 888 -32.06 -55.11 47.22
N ILE A 889 -31.16 -55.71 47.98
CA ILE A 889 -29.71 -55.64 47.73
C ILE A 889 -29.18 -57.01 47.34
N GLU A 890 -28.38 -57.06 46.28
CA GLU A 890 -27.93 -58.29 45.63
C GLU A 890 -26.45 -58.20 45.26
N ALA A 891 -25.73 -59.32 45.38
CA ALA A 891 -24.32 -59.47 45.00
C ALA A 891 -24.15 -60.77 44.19
N ARG A 892 -23.54 -60.67 43.00
CA ARG A 892 -23.31 -61.80 42.09
C ARG A 892 -21.83 -61.95 41.72
N GLY A 893 -21.33 -63.20 41.77
CA GLY A 893 -19.99 -63.55 41.27
C GLY A 893 -18.80 -63.24 42.18
N PHE A 894 -19.00 -62.78 43.41
CA PHE A 894 -17.92 -62.41 44.35
C PHE A 894 -17.27 -63.65 44.99
N ASP A 895 -15.94 -63.65 45.14
CA ASP A 895 -15.18 -64.74 45.76
C ASP A 895 -15.45 -64.89 47.27
N LEU A 896 -15.71 -63.76 47.94
CA LEU A 896 -16.03 -63.69 49.36
C LEU A 896 -17.32 -62.90 49.58
N MET A 897 -18.27 -63.48 50.30
CA MET A 897 -19.54 -62.84 50.63
C MET A 897 -19.86 -62.95 52.11
N LEU A 898 -20.12 -61.80 52.74
CA LEU A 898 -20.53 -61.69 54.13
C LEU A 898 -21.96 -61.12 54.22
N LEU A 899 -22.85 -61.87 54.88
CA LEU A 899 -24.19 -61.39 55.27
C LEU A 899 -24.20 -60.98 56.74
N TYR A 900 -24.54 -59.72 57.02
CA TYR A 900 -24.66 -59.18 58.37
C TYR A 900 -26.13 -59.05 58.76
N GLY A 901 -26.50 -59.69 59.88
CA GLY A 901 -27.80 -59.62 60.56
C GLY A 901 -27.63 -58.97 61.92
N LEU A 902 -27.27 -57.68 61.94
CA LEU A 902 -26.85 -56.93 63.12
C LEU A 902 -27.66 -55.64 63.36
N GLU A 903 -28.45 -55.17 62.40
CA GLU A 903 -29.20 -53.90 62.50
C GLU A 903 -30.57 -54.06 63.19
N GLY A 904 -31.17 -55.25 63.19
CA GLY A 904 -32.33 -55.55 64.03
C GLY A 904 -33.12 -56.79 63.60
N GLY A 905 -34.44 -56.73 63.82
CA GLY A 905 -35.37 -57.71 63.28
C GLY A 905 -35.31 -59.15 63.80
N THR A 906 -36.05 -60.01 63.11
CA THR A 906 -35.95 -61.47 63.13
C THR A 906 -35.68 -61.91 61.69
N ASN A 907 -34.42 -61.97 61.33
CA ASN A 907 -33.98 -62.25 59.96
C ASN A 907 -33.99 -63.75 59.68
N THR A 908 -34.36 -64.14 58.47
CA THR A 908 -34.38 -65.55 58.01
C THR A 908 -33.35 -65.74 56.91
N LEU A 909 -32.60 -66.84 56.91
CA LEU A 909 -31.64 -67.15 55.84
C LEU A 909 -32.04 -68.42 55.07
N ASP A 910 -32.37 -68.25 53.80
CA ASP A 910 -32.50 -69.35 52.84
C ASP A 910 -31.13 -69.61 52.18
N LEU A 911 -30.46 -70.70 52.59
CA LEU A 911 -29.11 -71.07 52.17
C LEU A 911 -29.09 -72.42 51.41
N GLU A 912 -28.60 -72.40 50.17
CA GLU A 912 -28.22 -73.60 49.42
C GLU A 912 -26.69 -73.77 49.35
N ALA A 913 -26.20 -74.82 48.68
CA ALA A 913 -24.76 -75.01 48.45
C ALA A 913 -24.18 -73.89 47.55
N VAL A 914 -22.95 -73.46 47.84
CA VAL A 914 -22.25 -72.36 47.16
C VAL A 914 -20.82 -72.76 46.78
N ASP A 915 -20.32 -72.15 45.70
CA ASP A 915 -18.98 -72.40 45.15
C ASP A 915 -17.97 -71.28 45.51
N TYR A 916 -18.32 -70.39 46.44
CA TYR A 916 -17.52 -69.25 46.92
C TYR A 916 -17.44 -69.22 48.45
N VAL A 917 -16.58 -68.37 49.03
CA VAL A 917 -16.44 -68.26 50.49
C VAL A 917 -17.61 -67.45 51.05
N PHE A 918 -18.52 -68.13 51.76
CA PHE A 918 -19.66 -67.50 52.42
C PHE A 918 -19.49 -67.46 53.95
N ALA A 919 -19.87 -66.35 54.57
CA ALA A 919 -20.00 -66.24 56.02
C ALA A 919 -21.24 -65.41 56.41
N GLN A 920 -21.99 -65.90 57.40
CA GLN A 920 -23.05 -65.12 58.07
C GLN A 920 -22.53 -64.57 59.40
N ILE A 921 -22.92 -63.35 59.75
CA ILE A 921 -22.57 -62.68 61.00
C ILE A 921 -23.86 -62.11 61.60
N GLY A 922 -24.12 -62.35 62.87
CA GLY A 922 -25.37 -61.92 63.54
C GLY A 922 -26.43 -63.02 63.60
N LEU A 923 -27.68 -62.64 63.86
CA LEU A 923 -28.78 -63.58 64.06
C LEU A 923 -29.58 -63.78 62.76
N TRP A 924 -29.43 -64.98 62.20
CA TRP A 924 -30.21 -65.49 61.07
C TRP A 924 -30.88 -66.79 61.51
N GLY A 925 -32.20 -66.86 61.39
CA GLY A 925 -33.05 -68.01 61.77
C GLY A 925 -33.41 -68.93 60.61
#